data_AF-A0AAV4KT90-F1
#
_entry.id   AF-A0AAV4KT90-F1
#
_cell.length_a   1.000
_cell.length_b   1.000
_cell.length_c   1.000
_cell.angle_alpha   90.00
_cell.angle_beta   90.00
_cell.angle_gamma   90.00
#
_symmetry.space_group_name_H-M   'P 1'
#
loop_
_entity.id
_entity.type
_entity.pdbx_description
1 polymer ?
#
loop_
_entity_poly.entity_id
_entity_poly.type
_entity_poly.pdbx_seq_one_letter_code
_entity_poly.pdbx_strand_id
1 'polypeptide(L)'
;MGTAALMLLSAGGVAGAAPAVKPDPNAAPPKVHGPEKTTFAAAAGARPVSGKTPKAAPLSRNAAPGGFQRVNSQKVQLTNTVTDPDGDRANLTFEVWTADAAGKPVTKVKLNDSTYGVIVSPYVASGGTAKVDVPAGKLALNTNYVFRTNAYDGSLYETVWSPWAKFRVELPVDLTLPSPNYASPNPNHFDAQQPHYYQTKPLGQAGTPLSARPTSAAKDAVEQCSEPDADGRQVCFGKSIPAPKGKAPRASAKAGAAAATAGVEWCNTDFESILATRFIECDVRTVPVIISMNGVPQAVANFMFLRMLELDGQNTFTEHLTIEPAQQIPPAFREINFVGWNHLCENFCTPQEQPVTAWKGKPWWVPGEMHSATLTTPYTWDTSLAGTDYRFKPDIQIDANILPADGKIRPFKTGYQWSLDYDGGTEDLDRIRCDTPAADAPAGSVPGCVFVNVAPTYTFNAKAFPQAAAHAWLIQKATPKHPGSMTDQKPLYYMGDEAQNTRSRGRICPTGWAANNGDASALVDAGDTLNCDEFAFASSYNSGGMSSAEGGINPAIPPGKTTPSGDACISMYAKKHGSMIHLFSQNGADPTFNEVCGRAAISGMHNQESMGGHFANFMKQMRIKDKDAYWLDTRMSDGGTCRYGVGGGQLVICQLVAQ
;
A
#
# COMPACT_ATOMS: atom_id res chain seq x y z
N MET A 1 -18.17 -44.58 -86.82
CA MET A 1 -19.16 -43.72 -87.52
C MET A 1 -19.65 -42.72 -86.49
N GLY A 2 -19.11 -41.50 -86.48
CA GLY A 2 -19.86 -40.28 -86.85
C GLY A 2 -20.85 -39.91 -85.74
N THR A 3 -20.83 -38.75 -85.07
CA THR A 3 -20.56 -37.40 -85.58
C THR A 3 -20.39 -36.45 -84.38
N ALA A 4 -19.57 -35.42 -84.55
CA ALA A 4 -19.25 -34.39 -83.57
C ALA A 4 -20.44 -33.45 -83.29
N ALA A 5 -20.56 -32.99 -82.05
CA ALA A 5 -21.34 -31.81 -81.68
C ALA A 5 -20.43 -30.86 -80.89
N LEU A 6 -20.30 -29.66 -81.43
CA LEU A 6 -19.50 -28.54 -80.94
C LEU A 6 -20.26 -27.84 -79.79
N MET A 7 -19.65 -27.75 -78.60
CA MET A 7 -20.07 -26.78 -77.57
C MET A 7 -18.85 -25.97 -77.11
N LEU A 8 -18.98 -24.66 -77.27
CA LEU A 8 -18.03 -23.66 -76.80
C LEU A 8 -17.97 -23.64 -75.27
N LEU A 9 -16.78 -23.83 -74.72
CA LEU A 9 -16.47 -23.48 -73.33
C LEU A 9 -15.89 -22.06 -73.31
N SER A 10 -16.67 -21.13 -72.76
CA SER A 10 -16.24 -19.79 -72.40
C SER A 10 -15.20 -19.84 -71.28
N ALA A 11 -14.00 -19.32 -71.56
CA ALA A 11 -12.98 -19.07 -70.54
C ALA A 11 -13.40 -17.89 -69.65
N GLY A 12 -13.90 -18.19 -68.45
CA GLY A 12 -14.05 -17.20 -67.37
C GLY A 12 -12.70 -16.94 -66.73
N GLY A 13 -11.98 -15.91 -67.18
CA GLY A 13 -10.78 -15.41 -66.52
C GLY A 13 -11.14 -14.73 -65.21
N VAL A 14 -10.80 -15.37 -64.08
CA VAL A 14 -10.81 -14.72 -62.77
C VAL A 14 -9.59 -13.82 -62.70
N ALA A 15 -9.80 -12.51 -62.75
CA ALA A 15 -8.74 -11.53 -62.53
C ALA A 15 -8.27 -11.63 -61.07
N GLY A 16 -7.11 -12.26 -60.84
CA GLY A 16 -6.43 -12.21 -59.57
C GLY A 16 -5.99 -10.77 -59.28
N ALA A 17 -6.46 -10.20 -58.17
CA ALA A 17 -5.97 -8.93 -57.68
C ALA A 17 -4.46 -9.04 -57.42
N ALA A 18 -3.68 -8.15 -58.03
CA ALA A 18 -2.25 -8.06 -57.78
C ALA A 18 -2.00 -7.81 -56.27
N PRO A 19 -0.98 -8.45 -55.66
CA PRO A 19 -0.64 -8.18 -54.27
C PRO A 19 -0.30 -6.70 -54.10
N ALA A 20 -0.89 -6.05 -53.11
CA ALA A 20 -0.58 -4.66 -52.77
C ALA A 20 0.94 -4.51 -52.58
N VAL A 21 1.57 -3.63 -53.37
CA VAL A 21 3.00 -3.33 -53.28
C VAL A 21 3.31 -2.89 -51.85
N LYS A 22 4.16 -3.63 -51.15
CA LYS A 22 4.62 -3.24 -49.81
C LYS A 22 5.38 -1.91 -49.92
N PRO A 23 5.05 -0.88 -49.12
CA PRO A 23 5.80 0.37 -49.11
C PRO A 23 7.30 0.10 -48.88
N ASP A 24 8.17 0.76 -49.65
CA ASP A 24 9.63 0.71 -49.47
C ASP A 24 10.08 1.88 -48.56
N PRO A 25 10.70 1.61 -47.39
CA PRO A 25 11.21 2.67 -46.52
C PRO A 25 12.35 3.49 -47.16
N ASN A 26 12.97 3.02 -48.24
CA ASN A 26 14.01 3.74 -48.99
C ASN A 26 13.48 4.51 -50.22
N ALA A 27 12.16 4.49 -50.46
CA ALA A 27 11.57 5.24 -51.56
C ALA A 27 11.84 6.75 -51.45
N ALA A 28 11.96 7.41 -52.60
CA ALA A 28 12.11 8.85 -52.69
C ALA A 28 10.91 9.59 -52.04
N PRO A 29 11.08 10.83 -51.57
CA PRO A 29 9.99 11.59 -50.96
C PRO A 29 8.78 11.74 -51.89
N PRO A 30 7.54 11.55 -51.39
CA PRO A 30 6.35 11.70 -52.20
C PRO A 30 6.06 13.17 -52.52
N LYS A 31 5.63 13.44 -53.75
CA LYS A 31 5.19 14.78 -54.18
C LYS A 31 3.74 15.04 -53.79
N VAL A 32 3.50 15.35 -52.51
CA VAL A 32 2.16 15.44 -51.91
C VAL A 32 1.30 16.61 -52.39
N HIS A 33 1.92 17.67 -52.93
CA HIS A 33 1.26 18.84 -53.51
C HIS A 33 1.16 18.80 -55.05
N GLY A 34 1.53 17.68 -55.67
CA GLY A 34 1.61 17.58 -57.13
C GLY A 34 3.00 17.94 -57.68
N PRO A 35 3.13 18.09 -59.01
CA PRO A 35 4.41 18.34 -59.66
C PRO A 35 5.02 19.70 -59.26
N GLU A 36 6.34 19.80 -59.32
CA GLU A 36 7.07 21.06 -59.13
C GLU A 36 6.70 22.07 -60.22
N LYS A 37 6.75 23.37 -59.90
CA LYS A 37 6.52 24.41 -60.90
C LYS A 37 7.65 24.39 -61.93
N THR A 38 7.28 24.32 -63.21
CA THR A 38 8.23 24.21 -64.34
C THR A 38 8.57 25.55 -64.99
N THR A 39 8.12 26.68 -64.44
CA THR A 39 8.47 28.00 -64.96
C THR A 39 9.94 28.28 -64.67
N PHE A 40 10.68 28.85 -65.64
CA PHE A 40 12.11 29.16 -65.51
C PHE A 40 12.45 29.97 -64.24
N ALA A 41 11.55 30.84 -63.79
CA ALA A 41 11.70 31.61 -62.55
C ALA A 41 11.57 30.75 -61.27
N ALA A 42 10.75 29.69 -61.29
CA ALA A 42 10.63 28.75 -60.17
C ALA A 42 11.73 27.68 -60.17
N ALA A 43 12.31 27.37 -61.33
CA ALA A 43 13.42 26.41 -61.47
C ALA A 43 14.79 26.98 -61.04
N ALA A 44 14.90 28.31 -60.86
CA ALA A 44 16.12 29.00 -60.45
C ALA A 44 16.23 29.21 -58.92
N GLY A 45 15.16 28.97 -58.16
CA GLY A 45 15.14 29.09 -56.70
C GLY A 45 15.92 27.97 -56.00
N ALA A 46 16.39 28.25 -54.79
CA ALA A 46 16.99 27.28 -53.91
C ALA A 46 15.91 26.37 -53.29
N ARG A 47 16.21 25.08 -53.15
CA ARG A 47 15.24 24.12 -52.56
C ARG A 47 15.15 24.30 -51.05
N PRO A 48 13.95 24.18 -50.45
CA PRO A 48 13.81 24.14 -49.00
C PRO A 48 14.45 22.86 -48.46
N VAL A 49 14.91 22.89 -47.21
CA VAL A 49 15.61 21.80 -46.55
C VAL A 49 15.02 21.53 -45.17
N SER A 50 14.73 20.26 -44.88
CA SER A 50 14.34 19.82 -43.55
C SER A 50 15.50 19.90 -42.57
N GLY A 51 15.18 20.26 -41.33
CA GLY A 51 16.10 20.17 -40.19
C GLY A 51 16.64 18.76 -39.98
N LYS A 52 17.81 18.67 -39.35
CA LYS A 52 18.53 17.40 -39.14
C LYS A 52 18.15 16.69 -37.84
N THR A 53 17.34 17.31 -36.98
CA THR A 53 16.98 16.80 -35.65
C THR A 53 15.47 16.80 -35.42
N PRO A 54 14.70 16.01 -36.19
CA PRO A 54 13.27 15.86 -35.96
C PRO A 54 12.98 15.36 -34.52
N LYS A 55 11.88 15.82 -33.92
CA LYS A 55 11.49 15.49 -32.53
C LYS A 55 10.03 15.07 -32.42
N ALA A 56 9.80 14.04 -31.61
CA ALA A 56 8.47 13.68 -31.15
C ALA A 56 8.25 14.23 -29.73
N ALA A 57 7.03 14.61 -29.40
CA ALA A 57 6.66 15.20 -28.12
C ALA A 57 5.24 14.80 -27.71
N PRO A 58 4.85 14.99 -26.44
CA PRO A 58 5.68 15.37 -25.28
C PRO A 58 6.68 14.27 -24.89
N LEU A 59 7.87 14.68 -24.42
CA LEU A 59 8.91 13.76 -23.98
C LEU A 59 8.83 13.53 -22.48
N SER A 60 9.09 12.30 -22.06
CA SER A 60 9.41 11.98 -20.66
C SER A 60 10.89 12.28 -20.37
N ARG A 61 11.19 12.53 -19.09
CA ARG A 61 12.53 12.74 -18.52
C ARG A 61 13.55 11.68 -18.92
N ASN A 62 13.12 10.43 -19.11
CA ASN A 62 14.00 9.30 -19.39
C ASN A 62 13.78 8.78 -20.82
N ALA A 63 14.87 8.57 -21.57
CA ALA A 63 14.80 7.91 -22.87
C ALA A 63 14.24 6.47 -22.76
N ALA A 64 13.73 5.97 -23.88
CA ALA A 64 13.36 4.57 -24.02
C ALA A 64 14.59 3.71 -24.41
N PRO A 65 14.59 2.40 -24.10
CA PRO A 65 15.66 1.49 -24.49
C PRO A 65 15.97 1.57 -25.99
N GLY A 66 17.24 1.41 -26.37
CA GLY A 66 17.66 1.47 -27.79
C GLY A 66 17.83 2.88 -28.35
N GLY A 67 17.91 3.91 -27.49
CA GLY A 67 18.10 5.30 -27.89
C GLY A 67 16.85 5.96 -28.49
N PHE A 68 15.67 5.44 -28.18
CA PHE A 68 14.40 6.01 -28.60
C PHE A 68 14.02 7.17 -27.68
N GLN A 69 13.52 8.26 -28.26
CA GLN A 69 12.81 9.29 -27.50
C GLN A 69 11.58 8.67 -26.85
N ARG A 70 11.38 8.85 -25.54
CA ARG A 70 10.18 8.36 -24.86
C ARG A 70 9.09 9.40 -24.92
N VAL A 71 7.99 9.08 -25.60
CA VAL A 71 6.81 9.94 -25.70
C VAL A 71 5.76 9.46 -24.71
N ASN A 72 5.48 10.27 -23.69
CA ASN A 72 4.58 9.95 -22.58
C ASN A 72 3.12 10.36 -22.84
N SER A 73 2.69 10.31 -24.10
CA SER A 73 1.34 10.69 -24.50
C SER A 73 0.93 9.93 -25.74
N GLN A 74 -0.34 9.54 -25.81
CA GLN A 74 -0.93 9.06 -27.06
C GLN A 74 -1.25 10.21 -28.03
N LYS A 75 -1.27 11.46 -27.55
CA LYS A 75 -1.40 12.68 -28.35
C LYS A 75 0.00 13.14 -28.76
N VAL A 76 0.56 12.45 -29.76
CA VAL A 76 1.93 12.70 -30.23
C VAL A 76 1.97 13.91 -31.16
N GLN A 77 2.88 14.83 -30.90
CA GLN A 77 3.23 15.92 -31.81
C GLN A 77 4.59 15.63 -32.44
N LEU A 78 4.67 15.78 -33.76
CA LEU A 78 5.91 15.67 -34.51
C LEU A 78 6.35 17.05 -34.97
N THR A 79 7.63 17.36 -34.78
CA THR A 79 8.21 18.66 -35.14
C THR A 79 9.54 18.50 -35.86
N ASN A 80 9.83 19.43 -36.75
CA ASN A 80 11.15 19.63 -37.31
C ASN A 80 11.29 21.08 -37.81
N THR A 81 12.51 21.58 -37.95
CA THR A 81 12.75 22.89 -38.57
C THR A 81 12.74 22.77 -40.09
N VAL A 82 12.48 23.88 -40.77
CA VAL A 82 12.62 23.98 -42.23
C VAL A 82 13.33 25.27 -42.58
N THR A 83 14.31 25.20 -43.47
CA THR A 83 15.05 26.36 -43.97
C THR A 83 14.90 26.42 -45.48
N ASP A 84 14.40 27.55 -45.95
CA ASP A 84 14.40 27.93 -47.35
C ASP A 84 15.47 29.00 -47.58
N PRO A 85 16.50 28.77 -48.41
CA PRO A 85 17.56 29.74 -48.65
C PRO A 85 17.09 31.03 -49.33
N ASP A 86 15.98 31.00 -50.05
CA ASP A 86 15.39 32.18 -50.69
C ASP A 86 14.52 32.99 -49.71
N GLY A 87 14.33 32.48 -48.49
CA GLY A 87 13.55 33.12 -47.43
C GLY A 87 12.05 32.84 -47.53
N ASP A 88 11.64 32.02 -48.49
CA ASP A 88 10.24 31.66 -48.69
C ASP A 88 9.67 30.87 -47.49
N ARG A 89 8.33 30.87 -47.40
CA ARG A 89 7.65 30.03 -46.43
C ARG A 89 7.61 28.60 -46.96
N ALA A 90 7.92 27.64 -46.09
CA ALA A 90 7.87 26.23 -46.43
C ALA A 90 7.03 25.43 -45.43
N ASN A 91 6.52 24.28 -45.87
CA ASN A 91 5.89 23.28 -45.01
C ASN A 91 6.74 22.00 -44.97
N LEU A 92 6.37 21.08 -44.08
CA LEU A 92 6.98 19.75 -44.00
C LEU A 92 5.93 18.65 -44.13
N THR A 93 6.27 17.63 -44.92
CA THR A 93 5.57 16.34 -44.95
C THR A 93 6.19 15.41 -43.91
N PHE A 94 5.37 14.78 -43.07
CA PHE A 94 5.77 13.85 -42.02
C PHE A 94 5.36 12.41 -42.36
N GLU A 95 6.34 11.50 -42.36
CA GLU A 95 6.13 10.06 -42.59
C GLU A 95 6.57 9.25 -41.37
N VAL A 96 5.73 8.32 -40.90
CA VAL A 96 5.97 7.49 -39.71
C VAL A 96 5.95 6.00 -40.08
N TRP A 97 6.83 5.24 -39.44
CA TRP A 97 6.93 3.79 -39.53
C TRP A 97 7.02 3.18 -38.13
N THR A 98 6.50 1.97 -37.96
CA THR A 98 6.92 1.14 -36.82
C THR A 98 8.38 0.76 -36.98
N ALA A 99 9.06 0.49 -35.87
CA ALA A 99 10.47 0.16 -35.87
C ALA A 99 10.78 -1.07 -35.02
N ASP A 100 11.86 -1.78 -35.39
CA ASP A 100 12.42 -2.84 -34.55
C ASP A 100 13.20 -2.26 -33.34
N ALA A 101 13.85 -3.11 -32.55
CA ALA A 101 14.62 -2.69 -31.39
C ALA A 101 15.86 -1.84 -31.74
N ALA A 102 16.38 -1.94 -32.96
CA ALA A 102 17.52 -1.16 -33.45
C ALA A 102 17.08 0.19 -34.04
N GLY A 103 15.78 0.40 -34.26
CA GLY A 103 15.24 1.60 -34.91
C GLY A 103 15.24 1.52 -36.43
N LYS A 104 15.21 0.31 -37.01
CA LYS A 104 15.00 0.12 -38.44
C LYS A 104 13.50 0.15 -38.75
N PRO A 105 13.04 0.87 -39.80
CA PRO A 105 11.63 0.91 -40.19
C PRO A 105 11.14 -0.48 -40.63
N VAL A 106 9.93 -0.85 -40.19
CA VAL A 106 9.30 -2.16 -40.46
C VAL A 106 8.01 -1.98 -41.27
N THR A 107 7.00 -1.32 -40.71
CA THR A 107 5.69 -1.13 -41.35
C THR A 107 5.33 0.35 -41.39
N LYS A 108 4.95 0.86 -42.57
CA LYS A 108 4.50 2.24 -42.71
C LYS A 108 3.19 2.46 -41.95
N VAL A 109 3.13 3.50 -41.12
CA VAL A 109 1.93 3.90 -40.40
C VAL A 109 1.12 4.84 -41.29
N LYS A 110 -0.13 4.46 -41.60
CA LYS A 110 -1.04 5.29 -42.40
C LYS A 110 -1.66 6.40 -41.53
N LEU A 111 -1.02 7.58 -41.53
CA LEU A 111 -1.40 8.70 -40.67
C LEU A 111 -2.70 9.39 -41.11
N ASN A 112 -3.04 9.35 -42.40
CA ASN A 112 -4.31 9.82 -42.95
C ASN A 112 -4.77 8.94 -44.12
N ASP A 113 -5.95 9.22 -44.69
CA ASP A 113 -6.49 8.41 -45.79
C ASP A 113 -6.02 8.80 -47.19
N SER A 114 -5.07 9.73 -47.30
CA SER A 114 -4.44 10.05 -48.57
C SER A 114 -3.67 8.85 -49.13
N THR A 115 -3.42 8.87 -50.44
CA THR A 115 -2.62 7.86 -51.16
C THR A 115 -1.24 7.65 -50.54
N TYR A 116 -0.67 8.69 -49.92
CA TYR A 116 0.67 8.63 -49.33
C TYR A 116 0.67 8.28 -47.83
N GLY A 117 -0.47 8.42 -47.13
CA GLY A 117 -0.59 8.11 -45.70
C GLY A 117 0.27 8.98 -44.77
N VAL A 118 0.58 10.22 -45.18
CA VAL A 118 1.45 11.18 -44.47
C VAL A 118 0.66 12.40 -43.99
N ILE A 119 1.21 13.19 -43.06
CA ILE A 119 0.60 14.47 -42.64
C ILE A 119 1.50 15.62 -43.10
N VAL A 120 0.90 16.70 -43.61
CA VAL A 120 1.62 17.91 -44.03
C VAL A 120 1.34 19.03 -43.04
N SER A 121 2.37 19.75 -42.60
CA SER A 121 2.20 20.90 -41.72
C SER A 121 1.62 22.12 -42.46
N PRO A 122 1.11 23.12 -41.73
CA PRO A 122 1.00 24.47 -42.27
C PRO A 122 2.36 25.02 -42.73
N TYR A 123 2.33 26.02 -43.61
CA TYR A 123 3.52 26.79 -44.00
C TYR A 123 4.06 27.62 -42.84
N VAL A 124 5.38 27.60 -42.65
CA VAL A 124 6.11 28.40 -41.66
C VAL A 124 7.19 29.22 -42.36
N ALA A 125 7.69 30.28 -41.73
CA ALA A 125 8.81 31.05 -42.26
C ALA A 125 10.10 30.20 -42.32
N SER A 126 11.02 30.54 -43.23
CA SER A 126 12.36 29.94 -43.24
C SER A 126 13.05 30.06 -41.87
N GLY A 127 13.66 28.98 -41.41
CA GLY A 127 14.20 28.82 -40.05
C GLY A 127 13.15 28.49 -38.98
N GLY A 128 11.86 28.48 -39.34
CA GLY A 128 10.75 28.17 -38.44
C GLY A 128 10.62 26.68 -38.12
N THR A 129 9.80 26.37 -37.10
CA THR A 129 9.46 24.99 -36.71
C THR A 129 8.09 24.62 -37.25
N ALA A 130 8.06 23.64 -38.15
CA ALA A 130 6.83 22.99 -38.59
C ALA A 130 6.40 21.94 -37.57
N LYS A 131 5.09 21.85 -37.32
CA LYS A 131 4.49 20.91 -36.36
C LYS A 131 3.24 20.25 -36.92
N VAL A 132 3.01 18.99 -36.56
CA VAL A 132 1.78 18.25 -36.82
C VAL A 132 1.37 17.44 -35.59
N ASP A 133 0.08 17.40 -35.30
CA ASP A 133 -0.48 16.49 -34.30
C ASP A 133 -0.90 15.19 -34.99
N VAL A 134 -0.44 14.05 -34.46
CA VAL A 134 -0.80 12.75 -34.99
C VAL A 134 -2.24 12.42 -34.58
N PRO A 135 -3.13 12.05 -35.52
CA PRO A 135 -4.50 11.70 -35.19
C PRO A 135 -4.58 10.56 -34.17
N ALA A 136 -5.57 10.65 -33.27
CA ALA A 136 -5.82 9.64 -32.26
C ALA A 136 -6.01 8.24 -32.90
N GLY A 137 -5.49 7.21 -32.24
CA GLY A 137 -5.59 5.82 -32.69
C GLY A 137 -4.60 5.42 -33.79
N LYS A 138 -3.78 6.33 -34.33
CA LYS A 138 -2.75 5.99 -35.33
C LYS A 138 -1.49 5.37 -34.74
N LEU A 139 -1.19 5.66 -33.47
CA LEU A 139 -0.04 5.12 -32.76
C LEU A 139 -0.50 4.30 -31.56
N ALA A 140 -0.04 3.06 -31.50
CA ALA A 140 -0.20 2.15 -30.37
C ALA A 140 0.79 2.45 -29.24
N LEU A 141 0.36 2.19 -28.00
CA LEU A 141 1.21 2.19 -26.82
C LEU A 141 2.27 1.08 -26.89
N ASN A 142 3.32 1.24 -26.09
CA ASN A 142 4.43 0.29 -25.93
C ASN A 142 5.08 -0.12 -27.27
N THR A 143 5.05 0.77 -28.26
CA THR A 143 5.49 0.50 -29.63
C THR A 143 6.60 1.47 -30.07
N ASN A 144 7.62 0.94 -30.74
CA ASN A 144 8.72 1.70 -31.32
C ASN A 144 8.34 2.24 -32.69
N TYR A 145 8.71 3.49 -32.95
CA TYR A 145 8.48 4.19 -34.21
C TYR A 145 9.73 4.93 -34.67
N VAL A 146 9.79 5.15 -35.98
CA VAL A 146 10.69 6.12 -36.60
C VAL A 146 9.91 7.06 -37.50
N PHE A 147 10.34 8.31 -37.58
CA PHE A 147 9.75 9.28 -38.51
C PHE A 147 10.79 10.19 -39.15
N ARG A 148 10.42 10.78 -40.27
CA ARG A 148 11.25 11.69 -41.06
C ARG A 148 10.38 12.73 -41.78
N THR A 149 11.02 13.78 -42.29
CA THR A 149 10.35 14.89 -42.97
C THR A 149 10.93 15.21 -44.34
N ASN A 150 10.13 15.87 -45.17
CA ASN A 150 10.52 16.40 -46.48
C ASN A 150 9.86 17.77 -46.70
N ALA A 151 10.63 18.76 -47.16
CA ALA A 151 10.19 20.14 -47.26
C ALA A 151 9.59 20.53 -48.63
N TYR A 152 8.66 21.49 -48.63
CA TYR A 152 8.10 22.10 -49.83
C TYR A 152 7.78 23.59 -49.61
N ASP A 153 8.23 24.45 -50.51
CA ASP A 153 8.15 25.92 -50.42
C ASP A 153 6.95 26.52 -51.18
N GLY A 154 6.16 25.68 -51.87
CA GLY A 154 5.10 26.13 -52.79
C GLY A 154 5.47 26.04 -54.27
N SER A 155 6.69 25.66 -54.60
CA SER A 155 7.26 25.54 -55.94
C SER A 155 8.17 24.32 -56.10
N LEU A 156 9.12 24.10 -55.19
CA LEU A 156 10.15 23.06 -55.19
C LEU A 156 10.07 22.17 -53.94
N TYR A 157 10.41 20.88 -54.10
CA TYR A 157 10.57 19.96 -52.98
C TYR A 157 12.04 19.85 -52.55
N GLU A 158 12.26 19.50 -51.31
CA GLU A 158 13.50 18.85 -50.91
C GLU A 158 13.64 17.50 -51.64
N THR A 159 14.81 17.19 -52.20
CA THR A 159 15.00 15.96 -52.99
C THR A 159 15.33 14.73 -52.14
N VAL A 160 15.69 14.95 -50.88
CA VAL A 160 16.08 13.91 -49.93
C VAL A 160 15.18 13.96 -48.70
N TRP A 161 15.13 12.84 -47.98
CA TRP A 161 14.51 12.80 -46.67
C TRP A 161 15.42 13.42 -45.60
N SER A 162 14.81 13.97 -44.54
CA SER A 162 15.54 14.21 -43.29
C SER A 162 16.10 12.91 -42.71
N PRO A 163 17.08 12.98 -41.79
CA PRO A 163 17.42 11.85 -40.93
C PRO A 163 16.20 11.31 -40.18
N TRP A 164 16.23 10.01 -39.86
CA TRP A 164 15.21 9.37 -39.03
C TRP A 164 15.33 9.82 -37.57
N ALA A 165 14.21 10.22 -36.98
CA ALA A 165 14.06 10.32 -35.53
C ALA A 165 13.41 9.05 -34.98
N LYS A 166 13.92 8.56 -33.85
CA LYS A 166 13.42 7.36 -33.15
C LYS A 166 12.58 7.79 -31.95
N PHE A 167 11.37 7.26 -31.82
CA PHE A 167 10.56 7.48 -30.62
C PHE A 167 9.71 6.25 -30.26
N ARG A 168 9.37 6.12 -28.98
CA ARG A 168 8.52 5.07 -28.44
C ARG A 168 7.39 5.72 -27.66
N VAL A 169 6.16 5.34 -27.97
CA VAL A 169 4.99 5.79 -27.20
C VAL A 169 4.86 4.85 -26.00
N GLU A 170 5.23 5.29 -24.80
CA GLU A 170 5.21 4.49 -23.58
C GLU A 170 4.90 5.41 -22.40
N LEU A 171 3.78 5.17 -21.73
CA LEU A 171 3.34 5.96 -20.58
C LEU A 171 4.12 5.56 -19.32
N PRO A 172 4.44 6.50 -18.42
CA PRO A 172 5.16 6.21 -17.19
C PRO A 172 4.47 5.26 -16.22
N VAL A 173 3.14 5.20 -16.26
CA VAL A 173 2.35 4.21 -15.52
C VAL A 173 1.49 3.46 -16.53
N ASP A 174 1.59 2.13 -16.50
CA ASP A 174 0.78 1.19 -17.27
C ASP A 174 0.61 -0.10 -16.44
N LEU A 175 -0.46 -0.14 -15.66
CA LEU A 175 -0.81 -1.32 -14.88
C LEU A 175 -1.89 -2.08 -15.62
N THR A 176 -1.64 -3.34 -15.97
CA THR A 176 -2.70 -4.25 -16.47
C THR A 176 -3.44 -4.82 -15.28
N LEU A 177 -4.78 -4.68 -15.25
CA LEU A 177 -5.60 -5.07 -14.12
C LEU A 177 -6.21 -6.46 -14.32
N PRO A 178 -6.42 -7.25 -13.25
CA PRO A 178 -7.18 -8.49 -13.36
C PRO A 178 -8.63 -8.19 -13.75
N SER A 179 -9.28 -9.15 -14.41
CA SER A 179 -10.71 -9.04 -14.72
C SER A 179 -11.52 -9.04 -13.42
N PRO A 180 -12.51 -8.13 -13.26
CA PRO A 180 -13.32 -8.08 -12.05
C PRO A 180 -14.19 -9.34 -11.91
N ASN A 181 -14.27 -9.85 -10.68
CA ASN A 181 -15.19 -10.89 -10.26
C ASN A 181 -16.15 -10.33 -9.19
N TYR A 182 -17.28 -9.78 -9.63
CA TYR A 182 -18.29 -9.17 -8.76
C TYR A 182 -19.01 -10.17 -7.85
N ALA A 183 -18.87 -11.48 -8.08
CA ALA A 183 -19.37 -12.51 -7.17
C ALA A 183 -18.41 -12.80 -6.01
N SER A 184 -17.22 -12.18 -5.98
CA SER A 184 -16.26 -12.35 -4.89
C SER A 184 -16.81 -11.75 -3.59
N PRO A 185 -16.91 -12.52 -2.50
CA PRO A 185 -17.38 -11.99 -1.22
C PRO A 185 -16.41 -10.92 -0.71
N ASN A 186 -16.95 -9.97 0.06
CA ASN A 186 -16.11 -9.00 0.75
C ASN A 186 -15.22 -9.72 1.78
N PRO A 187 -13.95 -9.31 1.93
CA PRO A 187 -13.07 -9.83 2.96
C PRO A 187 -13.70 -9.69 4.35
N ASN A 188 -13.54 -10.69 5.20
CA ASN A 188 -13.89 -10.54 6.61
C ASN A 188 -12.85 -9.63 7.27
N HIS A 189 -13.32 -8.60 7.98
CA HIS A 189 -12.44 -7.67 8.68
C HIS A 189 -11.61 -8.35 9.77
N PHE A 190 -12.15 -9.38 10.44
CA PHE A 190 -11.45 -10.09 11.52
C PHE A 190 -10.35 -11.02 11.01
N ASP A 191 -10.57 -11.71 9.89
CA ASP A 191 -9.59 -12.64 9.30
C ASP A 191 -8.28 -11.91 8.88
N ALA A 192 -8.39 -10.62 8.55
CA ALA A 192 -7.27 -9.77 8.19
C ALA A 192 -6.47 -9.24 9.40
N GLN A 193 -6.96 -9.41 10.63
CA GLN A 193 -6.28 -8.93 11.84
C GLN A 193 -5.28 -9.98 12.32
N GLN A 194 -4.11 -10.00 11.68
CA GLN A 194 -3.02 -10.85 12.14
C GLN A 194 -2.37 -10.26 13.40
N PRO A 195 -2.09 -11.07 14.43
CA PRO A 195 -1.48 -10.58 15.65
C PRO A 195 -0.04 -10.10 15.37
N HIS A 196 0.32 -8.93 15.93
CA HIS A 196 1.64 -8.35 15.73
C HIS A 196 2.11 -7.55 16.94
N TYR A 197 3.41 -7.29 17.01
CA TYR A 197 4.04 -6.52 18.08
C TYR A 197 4.20 -5.01 17.76
N TYR A 198 3.77 -4.57 16.57
CA TYR A 198 3.90 -3.15 16.18
C TYR A 198 2.98 -2.25 17.00
N GLN A 199 3.57 -1.26 17.64
CA GLN A 199 2.84 -0.17 18.28
C GLN A 199 2.68 1.00 17.32
N THR A 200 1.44 1.35 17.05
CA THR A 200 1.05 2.43 16.15
C THR A 200 0.12 3.38 16.88
N LYS A 201 0.73 4.33 17.61
CA LYS A 201 -0.01 5.29 18.44
C LYS A 201 -0.90 6.20 17.61
N PRO A 202 -2.06 6.65 18.13
CA PRO A 202 -2.86 7.68 17.48
C PRO A 202 -2.06 8.95 17.17
N LEU A 203 -2.41 9.64 16.09
CA LEU A 203 -1.72 10.86 15.65
C LEU A 203 -1.75 11.94 16.75
N GLY A 204 -0.60 12.60 16.99
CA GLY A 204 -0.46 13.69 17.97
C GLY A 204 -0.24 13.25 19.42
N GLN A 205 -0.11 11.95 19.71
CA GLN A 205 0.36 11.46 21.01
C GLN A 205 1.90 11.49 21.08
N ALA A 206 2.48 11.87 22.23
CA ALA A 206 3.93 11.86 22.41
C ALA A 206 4.53 10.48 22.06
N GLY A 207 5.51 10.46 21.15
CA GLY A 207 6.03 9.23 20.53
C GLY A 207 5.60 9.00 19.07
N THR A 208 4.92 9.96 18.42
CA THR A 208 4.73 9.98 16.96
C THR A 208 5.99 10.58 16.31
N PRO A 209 7.03 9.78 16.03
CA PRO A 209 7.03 8.73 14.99
C PRO A 209 7.50 7.36 15.49
N LEU A 210 7.26 6.33 14.66
CA LEU A 210 7.95 5.04 14.68
C LEU A 210 9.48 5.24 14.59
N SER A 211 10.07 5.53 15.73
CA SER A 211 11.37 5.03 16.06
C SER A 211 11.07 3.95 17.09
N ALA A 212 11.68 2.76 16.92
CA ALA A 212 12.14 2.06 18.11
C ALA A 212 12.74 3.15 19.00
N ARG A 213 12.06 3.43 20.11
CA ARG A 213 12.52 4.40 21.10
C ARG A 213 14.02 4.12 21.24
N PRO A 214 14.92 5.10 21.08
CA PRO A 214 16.33 4.83 21.34
C PRO A 214 16.36 4.14 22.70
N THR A 215 17.04 3.00 22.77
CA THR A 215 17.10 2.11 23.95
C THR A 215 17.34 2.87 25.25
N SER A 216 17.89 4.08 25.18
CA SER A 216 18.06 5.04 26.26
C SER A 216 16.79 5.59 26.94
N ALA A 217 15.57 5.29 26.47
CA ALA A 217 14.36 5.75 27.15
C ALA A 217 13.37 4.65 27.52
N ALA A 218 13.52 3.40 27.02
CA ALA A 218 12.80 2.27 27.61
C ALA A 218 13.21 2.18 29.09
N LYS A 219 12.24 1.97 30.00
CA LYS A 219 12.63 1.58 31.35
C LYS A 219 13.22 0.18 31.21
N ASP A 220 14.51 0.03 31.51
CA ASP A 220 15.13 -1.29 31.53
C ASP A 220 14.33 -2.20 32.47
N ALA A 221 14.04 -3.42 32.03
CA ALA A 221 13.48 -4.46 32.89
C ALA A 221 14.29 -4.55 34.18
N VAL A 222 13.61 -4.57 35.32
CA VAL A 222 14.21 -4.53 36.65
C VAL A 222 14.08 -5.89 37.31
N GLU A 223 15.16 -6.38 37.91
CA GLU A 223 15.11 -7.55 38.80
C GLU A 223 14.41 -7.17 40.11
N GLN A 224 13.40 -7.95 40.51
CA GLN A 224 12.48 -7.64 41.60
C GLN A 224 12.77 -8.57 42.78
N CYS A 225 13.47 -8.05 43.78
CA CYS A 225 14.01 -8.86 44.88
C CYS A 225 13.36 -8.58 46.24
N SER A 226 13.42 -9.58 47.12
CA SER A 226 13.20 -9.40 48.56
C SER A 226 14.30 -8.55 49.20
N GLU A 227 14.11 -8.15 50.45
CA GLU A 227 15.27 -7.72 51.27
C GLU A 227 16.22 -8.90 51.52
N PRO A 228 17.55 -8.69 51.55
CA PRO A 228 18.49 -9.73 51.98
C PRO A 228 18.33 -10.09 53.46
N ASP A 229 18.53 -11.37 53.80
CA ASP A 229 18.64 -11.79 55.19
C ASP A 229 20.02 -11.51 55.80
N ALA A 230 20.20 -11.85 57.08
CA ALA A 230 21.45 -11.64 57.81
C ALA A 230 22.65 -12.42 57.22
N ASP A 231 22.40 -13.49 56.46
CA ASP A 231 23.44 -14.28 55.78
C ASP A 231 23.70 -13.77 54.35
N GLY A 232 23.05 -12.67 53.94
CA GLY A 232 23.16 -12.07 52.61
C GLY A 232 22.34 -12.81 51.55
N ARG A 233 21.41 -13.68 51.95
CA ARG A 233 20.54 -14.39 51.01
C ARG A 233 19.36 -13.55 50.61
N GLN A 234 19.00 -13.60 49.34
CA GLN A 234 17.86 -12.89 48.76
C GLN A 234 17.14 -13.80 47.77
N VAL A 235 15.86 -13.54 47.54
CA VAL A 235 15.12 -14.18 46.44
C VAL A 235 14.61 -13.11 45.49
N CYS A 236 14.67 -13.38 44.20
CA CYS A 236 14.31 -12.41 43.17
C CYS A 236 13.47 -13.06 42.08
N PHE A 237 12.57 -12.28 41.51
CA PHE A 237 12.18 -12.46 40.11
C PHE A 237 13.21 -11.71 39.27
N GLY A 238 14.04 -12.44 38.54
CA GLY A 238 14.99 -11.85 37.60
C GLY A 238 14.27 -11.24 36.41
N LYS A 239 15.03 -10.48 35.61
CA LYS A 239 14.55 -9.96 34.33
C LYS A 239 14.08 -11.11 33.45
N SER A 240 12.99 -10.90 32.72
CA SER A 240 12.58 -11.85 31.69
C SER A 240 13.75 -12.10 30.74
N ILE A 241 14.03 -13.39 30.49
CA ILE A 241 15.15 -13.82 29.65
C ILE A 241 14.60 -14.37 28.36
N PRO A 242 15.18 -14.04 27.19
CA PRO A 242 14.81 -14.69 25.94
C PRO A 242 14.93 -16.21 26.10
N ALA A 243 13.88 -16.95 25.75
CA ALA A 243 13.87 -18.40 25.85
C ALA A 243 15.11 -18.99 25.14
N PRO A 244 15.77 -20.01 25.72
CA PRO A 244 16.91 -20.64 25.09
C PRO A 244 16.52 -21.18 23.71
N LYS A 245 17.09 -20.62 22.64
CA LYS A 245 16.90 -21.11 21.26
C LYS A 245 17.26 -22.61 21.21
N GLY A 246 16.26 -23.48 21.09
CA GLY A 246 16.48 -24.91 20.83
C GLY A 246 15.74 -25.93 21.68
N LYS A 247 14.72 -25.57 22.48
CA LYS A 247 13.82 -26.60 23.05
C LYS A 247 12.55 -26.72 22.22
N ALA A 248 12.39 -27.91 21.61
CA ALA A 248 11.22 -28.31 20.85
C ALA A 248 9.92 -28.19 21.68
N PRO A 249 8.76 -27.97 21.03
CA PRO A 249 7.47 -27.94 21.71
C PRO A 249 7.26 -29.24 22.50
N ARG A 250 6.93 -29.12 23.79
CA ARG A 250 6.67 -30.28 24.64
C ARG A 250 5.29 -30.86 24.29
N ALA A 251 5.29 -31.99 23.61
CA ALA A 251 4.10 -32.81 23.47
C ALA A 251 3.79 -33.53 24.80
N SER A 252 2.90 -32.98 25.64
CA SER A 252 2.06 -33.78 26.56
C SER A 252 0.97 -32.96 27.27
N ALA A 253 -0.27 -33.45 27.14
CA ALA A 253 -1.50 -33.15 27.91
C ALA A 253 -2.15 -31.74 27.74
N LYS A 254 -2.70 -31.50 26.54
CA LYS A 254 -3.45 -30.32 26.06
C LYS A 254 -4.76 -29.94 26.80
N ALA A 255 -5.07 -30.47 27.99
CA ALA A 255 -6.36 -30.19 28.62
C ALA A 255 -6.42 -28.86 29.41
N GLY A 256 -5.29 -28.38 29.94
CA GLY A 256 -5.24 -27.18 30.79
C GLY A 256 -5.06 -25.87 30.01
N ALA A 257 -4.11 -25.83 29.07
CA ALA A 257 -3.80 -24.63 28.28
C ALA A 257 -4.97 -24.15 27.41
N ALA A 258 -5.77 -25.07 26.87
CA ALA A 258 -6.94 -24.74 26.05
C ALA A 258 -8.06 -23.99 26.82
N ALA A 259 -8.13 -24.15 28.15
CA ALA A 259 -9.08 -23.43 28.99
C ALA A 259 -8.58 -22.05 29.45
N ALA A 260 -7.29 -21.77 29.27
CA ALA A 260 -6.62 -20.57 29.78
C ALA A 260 -6.49 -19.45 28.72
N THR A 261 -6.52 -19.80 27.44
CA THR A 261 -6.30 -18.87 26.33
C THR A 261 -7.57 -18.59 25.52
N ALA A 262 -8.75 -18.90 26.07
CA ALA A 262 -10.06 -18.72 25.44
C ALA A 262 -10.21 -19.29 24.00
N GLY A 263 -9.33 -20.22 23.59
CA GLY A 263 -9.31 -20.75 22.21
C GLY A 263 -8.47 -19.93 21.22
N VAL A 264 -7.66 -18.98 21.69
CA VAL A 264 -6.70 -18.20 20.89
C VAL A 264 -5.44 -19.03 20.66
N GLU A 265 -5.32 -19.65 19.49
CA GLU A 265 -4.23 -20.60 19.19
C GLU A 265 -2.82 -19.97 19.25
N TRP A 266 -2.70 -18.69 18.89
CA TRP A 266 -1.43 -17.97 18.85
C TRP A 266 -0.99 -17.41 20.21
N CYS A 267 -1.82 -17.53 21.25
CA CYS A 267 -1.48 -17.14 22.61
C CYS A 267 -1.36 -18.41 23.47
N ASN A 268 -0.14 -18.85 23.78
CA ASN A 268 0.12 -20.04 24.58
C ASN A 268 1.53 -19.99 25.18
N THR A 269 1.82 -20.88 26.12
CA THR A 269 3.11 -20.93 26.84
C THR A 269 4.20 -21.73 26.11
N ASP A 270 3.98 -22.20 24.88
CA ASP A 270 4.97 -23.00 24.15
C ASP A 270 6.19 -22.18 23.71
N PHE A 271 6.02 -20.87 23.55
CA PHE A 271 7.07 -19.93 23.16
C PHE A 271 6.77 -18.53 23.70
N GLU A 272 7.82 -17.72 23.84
CA GLU A 272 7.65 -16.30 24.18
C GLU A 272 7.08 -15.54 22.99
N SER A 273 6.11 -14.69 23.30
CA SER A 273 5.45 -13.84 22.32
C SER A 273 4.80 -12.68 23.02
N ILE A 274 5.02 -11.47 22.51
CA ILE A 274 4.24 -10.29 22.87
C ILE A 274 3.55 -9.83 21.60
N LEU A 275 2.29 -10.20 21.43
CA LEU A 275 1.54 -10.00 20.20
C LEU A 275 0.14 -9.51 20.52
N ALA A 276 -0.40 -8.66 19.67
CA ALA A 276 -1.75 -8.16 19.84
C ALA A 276 -2.49 -8.06 18.51
N THR A 277 -3.79 -8.27 18.59
CA THR A 277 -4.79 -7.78 17.64
C THR A 277 -5.46 -6.54 18.24
N ARG A 278 -6.47 -5.99 17.55
CA ARG A 278 -7.24 -4.84 18.07
C ARG A 278 -7.97 -5.13 19.39
N PHE A 279 -8.27 -6.40 19.67
CA PHE A 279 -9.13 -6.83 20.79
C PHE A 279 -8.52 -7.87 21.72
N ILE A 280 -7.40 -8.48 21.35
CA ILE A 280 -6.71 -9.50 22.16
C ILE A 280 -5.23 -9.16 22.21
N GLU A 281 -4.66 -9.12 23.40
CA GLU A 281 -3.22 -8.97 23.65
C GLU A 281 -2.73 -10.21 24.39
N CYS A 282 -1.55 -10.68 24.02
CA CYS A 282 -0.90 -11.83 24.63
C CYS A 282 0.58 -11.52 24.90
N ASP A 283 0.96 -11.56 26.16
CA ASP A 283 2.31 -11.33 26.66
C ASP A 283 2.81 -12.59 27.37
N VAL A 284 3.76 -13.28 26.75
CA VAL A 284 4.34 -14.54 27.24
C VAL A 284 5.83 -14.33 27.50
N ARG A 285 6.24 -14.53 28.76
CA ARG A 285 7.59 -14.26 29.26
C ARG A 285 8.17 -15.47 29.99
N THR A 286 9.46 -15.73 29.81
CA THR A 286 10.21 -16.60 30.72
C THR A 286 10.72 -15.79 31.91
N VAL A 287 10.11 -15.99 33.09
CA VAL A 287 10.47 -15.28 34.32
C VAL A 287 11.30 -16.19 35.24
N PRO A 288 12.57 -15.85 35.52
CA PRO A 288 13.41 -16.61 36.44
C PRO A 288 13.12 -16.24 37.90
N VAL A 289 12.84 -17.24 38.73
CA VAL A 289 12.85 -17.15 40.20
C VAL A 289 14.24 -17.57 40.68
N ILE A 290 14.94 -16.66 41.35
CA ILE A 290 16.35 -16.78 41.69
C ILE A 290 16.49 -16.82 43.21
N ILE A 291 17.27 -17.76 43.73
CA ILE A 291 17.87 -17.65 45.08
C ILE A 291 19.29 -17.12 44.86
N SER A 292 19.60 -15.97 45.44
CA SER A 292 20.94 -15.37 45.38
C SER A 292 21.57 -15.28 46.76
N MET A 293 22.91 -15.24 46.78
CA MET A 293 23.72 -15.03 47.98
C MET A 293 24.71 -13.90 47.67
N ASN A 294 24.62 -12.79 48.39
CA ASN A 294 25.44 -11.60 48.16
C ASN A 294 25.44 -11.15 46.68
N GLY A 295 24.26 -11.19 46.05
CA GLY A 295 24.08 -10.84 44.63
C GLY A 295 24.51 -11.91 43.62
N VAL A 296 25.00 -13.07 44.07
CA VAL A 296 25.40 -14.18 43.18
C VAL A 296 24.28 -15.24 43.12
N PRO A 297 23.69 -15.52 41.94
CA PRO A 297 22.69 -16.57 41.79
C PRO A 297 23.22 -17.95 42.22
N GLN A 298 22.49 -18.60 43.13
CA GLN A 298 22.78 -19.94 43.64
C GLN A 298 21.86 -21.00 43.03
N ALA A 299 20.60 -20.63 42.77
CA ALA A 299 19.63 -21.50 42.12
C ALA A 299 18.63 -20.67 41.31
N VAL A 300 18.14 -21.25 40.20
CA VAL A 300 17.18 -20.59 39.30
C VAL A 300 16.08 -21.57 38.90
N ALA A 301 14.83 -21.19 39.10
CA ALA A 301 13.64 -21.86 38.56
C ALA A 301 12.97 -20.92 37.56
N ASN A 302 12.83 -21.31 36.29
CA ASN A 302 12.20 -20.47 35.28
C ASN A 302 10.74 -20.88 35.13
N PHE A 303 9.89 -19.88 34.97
CA PHE A 303 8.46 -20.03 34.74
C PHE A 303 8.09 -19.38 33.42
N MET A 304 7.14 -19.98 32.71
CA MET A 304 6.40 -19.30 31.65
C MET A 304 5.24 -18.55 32.31
N PHE A 305 5.26 -17.23 32.21
CA PHE A 305 4.14 -16.37 32.57
C PHE A 305 3.45 -15.97 31.28
N LEU A 306 2.17 -16.29 31.15
CA LEU A 306 1.31 -15.82 30.07
C LEU A 306 0.24 -14.93 30.67
N ARG A 307 0.13 -13.72 30.13
CA ARG A 307 -0.97 -12.79 30.40
C ARG A 307 -1.68 -12.54 29.08
N MET A 308 -2.97 -12.77 29.05
CA MET A 308 -3.83 -12.48 27.91
C MET A 308 -4.92 -11.50 28.35
N LEU A 309 -5.05 -10.40 27.63
CA LEU A 309 -6.12 -9.44 27.81
C LEU A 309 -7.11 -9.56 26.65
N GLU A 310 -8.37 -9.86 26.96
CA GLU A 310 -9.46 -10.00 25.99
C GLU A 310 -10.48 -8.88 26.19
N LEU A 311 -10.65 -8.03 25.17
CA LEU A 311 -11.60 -6.92 25.17
C LEU A 311 -12.98 -7.38 24.66
N ASP A 312 -13.57 -8.33 25.38
CA ASP A 312 -14.77 -9.10 25.03
C ASP A 312 -16.10 -8.41 25.39
N GLY A 313 -16.07 -7.43 26.30
CA GLY A 313 -17.26 -6.84 26.89
C GLY A 313 -17.57 -5.42 26.42
N GLN A 314 -18.84 -5.01 26.63
CA GLN A 314 -19.26 -3.63 26.42
C GLN A 314 -18.73 -2.72 27.54
N ASN A 315 -18.87 -3.14 28.79
CA ASN A 315 -18.43 -2.44 30.00
C ASN A 315 -17.42 -3.25 30.82
N THR A 316 -16.91 -4.32 30.23
CA THR A 316 -16.00 -5.28 30.85
C THR A 316 -14.91 -5.70 29.87
N PHE A 317 -13.81 -6.21 30.40
CA PHE A 317 -12.80 -6.97 29.67
C PHE A 317 -12.21 -8.01 30.62
N THR A 318 -11.54 -9.02 30.08
CA THR A 318 -11.07 -10.17 30.86
C THR A 318 -9.55 -10.30 30.77
N GLU A 319 -8.89 -10.49 31.92
CA GLU A 319 -7.48 -10.90 31.98
C GLU A 319 -7.39 -12.38 32.32
N HIS A 320 -6.60 -13.12 31.54
CA HIS A 320 -6.23 -14.50 31.80
C HIS A 320 -4.75 -14.58 32.13
N LEU A 321 -4.43 -15.07 33.32
CA LEU A 321 -3.08 -15.30 33.77
C LEU A 321 -2.82 -16.81 33.82
N THR A 322 -1.74 -17.26 33.19
CA THR A 322 -1.24 -18.63 33.26
C THR A 322 0.20 -18.63 33.72
N ILE A 323 0.50 -19.48 34.68
CA ILE A 323 1.83 -19.64 35.24
C ILE A 323 2.17 -21.12 35.26
N GLU A 324 3.30 -21.48 34.65
CA GLU A 324 3.80 -22.85 34.72
C GLU A 324 5.33 -22.90 34.70
N PRO A 325 5.96 -23.93 35.29
CA PRO A 325 7.41 -24.09 35.22
C PRO A 325 7.88 -24.38 33.79
N ALA A 326 8.92 -23.69 33.30
CA ALA A 326 9.58 -24.01 32.03
C ALA A 326 10.51 -25.24 32.14
N GLN A 327 10.87 -25.60 33.37
CA GLN A 327 11.60 -26.81 33.75
C GLN A 327 11.12 -27.35 35.09
N GLN A 328 11.53 -28.58 35.41
CA GLN A 328 11.25 -29.17 36.72
C GLN A 328 11.83 -28.27 37.81
N ILE A 329 11.05 -28.03 38.86
CA ILE A 329 11.52 -27.21 39.99
C ILE A 329 12.79 -27.83 40.59
N PRO A 330 13.90 -27.07 40.69
CA PRO A 330 15.15 -27.59 41.22
C PRO A 330 15.05 -27.97 42.71
N PRO A 331 15.79 -28.99 43.18
CA PRO A 331 15.81 -29.39 44.60
C PRO A 331 16.24 -28.29 45.59
N ALA A 332 16.88 -27.22 45.10
CA ALA A 332 17.26 -26.07 45.91
C ALA A 332 16.06 -25.26 46.44
N PHE A 333 14.89 -25.40 45.81
CA PHE A 333 13.64 -24.79 46.23
C PHE A 333 12.80 -25.83 46.98
N ARG A 334 12.57 -25.66 48.29
CA ARG A 334 11.61 -26.49 49.02
C ARG A 334 10.19 -26.23 48.55
N GLU A 335 9.84 -24.96 48.35
CA GLU A 335 8.54 -24.52 47.86
C GLU A 335 8.68 -23.17 47.16
N ILE A 336 7.99 -23.00 46.04
CA ILE A 336 7.72 -21.72 45.40
C ILE A 336 6.21 -21.54 45.45
N ASN A 337 5.71 -20.53 46.14
CA ASN A 337 4.28 -20.38 46.41
C ASN A 337 3.82 -18.96 46.11
N PHE A 338 2.93 -18.81 45.14
CA PHE A 338 2.35 -17.53 44.75
C PHE A 338 1.08 -17.31 45.57
N VAL A 339 1.14 -16.33 46.46
CA VAL A 339 0.21 -16.18 47.59
C VAL A 339 -0.67 -14.94 47.52
N GLY A 340 -0.37 -14.01 46.63
CA GLY A 340 -1.14 -12.80 46.42
C GLY A 340 -1.09 -12.34 44.97
N TRP A 341 -2.16 -11.72 44.52
CA TRP A 341 -2.24 -10.98 43.26
C TRP A 341 -3.01 -9.71 43.54
N ASN A 342 -2.49 -8.62 43.01
CA ASN A 342 -3.12 -7.32 43.09
C ASN A 342 -3.08 -6.71 41.69
N HIS A 343 -4.24 -6.55 41.09
CA HIS A 343 -4.34 -5.92 39.79
C HIS A 343 -4.24 -4.41 39.99
N LEU A 344 -3.22 -3.83 39.37
CA LEU A 344 -2.97 -2.40 39.38
C LEU A 344 -3.67 -1.81 38.16
N CYS A 345 -4.53 -0.83 38.39
CA CYS A 345 -5.22 -0.13 37.30
C CYS A 345 -4.86 1.35 37.36
N GLU A 346 -4.44 1.92 36.23
CA GLU A 346 -4.57 3.35 36.05
C GLU A 346 -6.05 3.75 36.20
N ASN A 347 -6.32 5.04 36.48
CA ASN A 347 -7.69 5.53 36.69
C ASN A 347 -8.66 5.00 35.61
N PHE A 348 -9.93 4.81 35.98
CA PHE A 348 -11.06 4.42 35.10
C PHE A 348 -11.22 2.93 34.78
N CYS A 349 -10.33 2.05 35.25
CA CYS A 349 -10.57 0.61 35.27
C CYS A 349 -10.62 0.07 36.70
N THR A 350 -11.47 -0.93 36.93
CA THR A 350 -11.69 -1.55 38.25
C THR A 350 -11.65 -3.07 38.12
N PRO A 351 -10.58 -3.72 38.59
CA PRO A 351 -10.51 -5.18 38.62
C PRO A 351 -11.51 -5.76 39.61
N GLN A 352 -12.12 -6.89 39.27
CA GLN A 352 -12.89 -7.69 40.19
C GLN A 352 -11.99 -8.77 40.77
N GLU A 353 -11.31 -8.43 41.87
CA GLU A 353 -10.34 -9.31 42.50
C GLU A 353 -10.92 -10.67 42.87
N GLN A 354 -10.22 -11.72 42.46
CA GLN A 354 -10.67 -13.09 42.64
C GLN A 354 -10.09 -13.70 43.94
N PRO A 355 -10.86 -14.52 44.67
CA PRO A 355 -10.36 -15.22 45.85
C PRO A 355 -9.33 -16.29 45.46
N VAL A 356 -8.52 -16.74 46.41
CA VAL A 356 -7.49 -17.78 46.18
C VAL A 356 -8.03 -19.07 45.59
N THR A 357 -9.29 -19.39 45.89
CA THR A 357 -9.99 -20.56 45.37
C THR A 357 -10.35 -20.47 43.88
N ALA A 358 -10.19 -19.30 43.25
CA ALA A 358 -10.50 -19.11 41.83
C ALA A 358 -9.40 -19.66 40.90
N TRP A 359 -8.20 -19.93 41.43
CA TRP A 359 -7.15 -20.60 40.66
C TRP A 359 -7.59 -21.99 40.23
N LYS A 360 -7.40 -22.28 38.94
CA LYS A 360 -7.42 -23.66 38.44
C LYS A 360 -5.98 -24.17 38.45
N GLY A 361 -5.75 -25.30 39.12
CA GLY A 361 -4.41 -25.74 39.45
C GLY A 361 -3.90 -25.13 40.74
N LYS A 362 -2.73 -25.58 41.21
CA LYS A 362 -2.14 -25.13 42.48
C LYS A 362 -1.13 -24.01 42.17
N PRO A 363 -1.25 -22.81 42.75
CA PRO A 363 -0.28 -21.73 42.56
C PRO A 363 1.00 -21.91 43.40
N TRP A 364 1.35 -23.15 43.73
CA TRP A 364 2.58 -23.49 44.43
C TRP A 364 3.20 -24.75 43.83
N TRP A 365 4.53 -24.82 43.91
CA TRP A 365 5.33 -25.89 43.33
C TRP A 365 6.42 -26.35 44.29
N VAL A 366 6.66 -27.66 44.30
CA VAL A 366 7.76 -28.32 45.04
C VAL A 366 8.73 -29.00 44.06
N PRO A 367 9.91 -29.48 44.50
CA PRO A 367 10.89 -30.11 43.62
C PRO A 367 10.31 -31.16 42.68
N GLY A 368 10.64 -31.06 41.39
CA GLY A 368 10.22 -32.00 40.36
C GLY A 368 8.86 -31.72 39.70
N GLU A 369 8.04 -30.81 40.26
CA GLU A 369 6.72 -30.48 39.69
C GLU A 369 6.80 -29.62 38.42
N MET A 370 5.74 -29.70 37.61
CA MET A 370 5.59 -29.09 36.28
C MET A 370 4.14 -28.69 35.97
N HIS A 371 3.25 -28.62 36.97
CA HIS A 371 1.84 -28.30 36.70
C HIS A 371 1.64 -26.82 36.41
N SER A 372 0.53 -26.50 35.75
CA SER A 372 0.11 -25.13 35.46
C SER A 372 -0.90 -24.63 36.50
N ALA A 373 -0.89 -23.34 36.74
CA ALA A 373 -1.88 -22.61 37.52
C ALA A 373 -2.44 -21.49 36.65
N THR A 374 -3.76 -21.34 36.62
CA THR A 374 -4.44 -20.30 35.81
C THR A 374 -5.44 -19.50 36.64
N LEU A 375 -5.49 -18.19 36.43
CA LEU A 375 -6.44 -17.26 37.03
C LEU A 375 -7.15 -16.46 35.92
N THR A 376 -8.42 -16.14 36.13
CA THR A 376 -9.20 -15.29 35.22
C THR A 376 -9.83 -14.16 36.02
N THR A 377 -9.50 -12.93 35.66
CA THR A 377 -9.95 -11.73 36.36
C THR A 377 -10.74 -10.83 35.41
N PRO A 378 -12.05 -10.61 35.66
CA PRO A 378 -12.80 -9.62 34.93
C PRO A 378 -12.50 -8.21 35.46
N TYR A 379 -12.50 -7.25 34.55
CA TYR A 379 -12.41 -5.82 34.82
C TYR A 379 -13.73 -5.16 34.44
N THR A 380 -14.06 -4.09 35.14
CA THR A 380 -15.15 -3.17 34.80
C THR A 380 -14.59 -1.77 34.56
N TRP A 381 -15.30 -0.97 33.77
CA TRP A 381 -14.97 0.44 33.56
C TRP A 381 -16.24 1.29 33.53
N ASP A 382 -16.09 2.60 33.74
CA ASP A 382 -17.22 3.53 33.86
C ASP A 382 -17.89 3.81 32.50
N THR A 383 -19.15 3.43 32.37
CA THR A 383 -19.97 3.72 31.18
C THR A 383 -21.07 4.75 31.44
N SER A 384 -21.02 5.47 32.57
CA SER A 384 -22.08 6.38 33.00
C SER A 384 -22.12 7.70 32.22
N LEU A 385 -20.98 8.15 31.70
CA LEU A 385 -20.87 9.38 30.91
C LEU A 385 -20.91 9.07 29.42
N ALA A 386 -21.86 9.64 28.69
CA ALA A 386 -21.96 9.50 27.25
C ALA A 386 -20.83 10.26 26.52
N GLY A 387 -20.43 9.78 25.34
CA GLY A 387 -19.43 10.41 24.47
C GLY A 387 -18.04 10.57 25.09
N THR A 388 -17.67 9.71 26.05
CA THR A 388 -16.43 9.81 26.81
C THR A 388 -15.43 8.76 26.35
N ASP A 389 -14.17 9.19 26.23
CA ASP A 389 -13.02 8.33 25.91
C ASP A 389 -12.16 8.17 27.16
N TYR A 390 -12.08 6.93 27.66
CA TYR A 390 -11.19 6.54 28.76
C TYR A 390 -9.96 5.87 28.19
N ARG A 391 -8.79 6.20 28.75
CA ARG A 391 -7.53 5.56 28.41
C ARG A 391 -6.82 5.16 29.67
N PHE A 392 -6.43 3.90 29.75
CA PHE A 392 -5.78 3.33 30.92
C PHE A 392 -4.91 2.15 30.49
N LYS A 393 -4.13 1.66 31.44
CA LYS A 393 -3.31 0.46 31.28
C LYS A 393 -3.51 -0.43 32.50
N PRO A 394 -3.96 -1.69 32.31
CA PRO A 394 -4.01 -2.68 33.38
C PRO A 394 -2.60 -3.23 33.63
N ASP A 395 -2.31 -3.56 34.87
CA ASP A 395 -1.06 -4.16 35.33
C ASP A 395 -1.39 -5.15 36.46
N ILE A 396 -0.46 -6.04 36.77
CA ILE A 396 -0.64 -7.06 37.82
C ILE A 396 0.65 -7.21 38.62
N GLN A 397 0.49 -7.22 39.95
CA GLN A 397 1.54 -7.60 40.89
C GLN A 397 1.22 -8.97 41.48
N ILE A 398 2.18 -9.89 41.42
CA ILE A 398 2.09 -11.26 41.93
C ILE A 398 3.07 -11.42 43.09
N ASP A 399 2.57 -11.63 44.30
CA ASP A 399 3.38 -11.84 45.49
C ASP A 399 3.70 -13.33 45.69
N ALA A 400 4.94 -13.61 46.08
CA ALA A 400 5.45 -14.96 46.24
C ALA A 400 6.17 -15.16 47.58
N ASN A 401 5.92 -16.32 48.17
CA ASN A 401 6.69 -16.91 49.25
C ASN A 401 7.65 -17.95 48.67
N ILE A 402 8.95 -17.70 48.75
CA ILE A 402 9.99 -18.59 48.24
C ILE A 402 10.72 -19.22 49.42
N LEU A 403 10.81 -20.55 49.40
CA LEU A 403 11.32 -21.34 50.51
C LEU A 403 12.54 -22.16 50.08
N PRO A 404 13.76 -21.77 50.44
CA PRO A 404 14.96 -22.54 50.12
C PRO A 404 14.99 -23.89 50.84
N ALA A 405 15.70 -24.87 50.26
CA ALA A 405 15.86 -26.22 50.82
C ALA A 405 16.93 -26.33 51.92
N ASP A 406 17.34 -25.23 52.55
CA ASP A 406 18.46 -25.15 53.50
C ASP A 406 18.07 -25.51 54.96
N GLY A 407 16.86 -26.02 55.17
CA GLY A 407 16.35 -26.41 56.49
C GLY A 407 15.75 -25.27 57.32
N LYS A 408 15.86 -24.00 56.89
CA LYS A 408 15.16 -22.88 57.55
C LYS A 408 13.67 -22.91 57.20
N ILE A 409 12.78 -22.62 58.16
CA ILE A 409 11.31 -22.72 57.96
C ILE A 409 10.69 -21.39 57.49
N ARG A 410 11.43 -20.29 57.51
CA ARG A 410 10.89 -18.97 57.14
C ARG A 410 10.95 -18.75 55.62
N PRO A 411 9.83 -18.44 54.95
CA PRO A 411 9.85 -18.06 53.53
C PRO A 411 10.38 -16.64 53.35
N PHE A 412 11.06 -16.43 52.23
CA PHE A 412 11.36 -15.10 51.72
C PHE A 412 10.15 -14.58 50.96
N LYS A 413 9.77 -13.32 51.22
CA LYS A 413 8.68 -12.64 50.53
C LYS A 413 9.25 -11.78 49.41
N THR A 414 8.71 -11.92 48.21
CA THR A 414 9.04 -11.07 47.05
C THR A 414 7.79 -10.88 46.19
N GLY A 415 7.87 -10.04 45.16
CA GLY A 415 6.77 -9.82 44.22
C GLY A 415 7.27 -9.59 42.79
N TYR A 416 6.40 -9.87 41.83
CA TYR A 416 6.60 -9.59 40.41
C TYR A 416 5.50 -8.67 39.92
N GLN A 417 5.84 -7.44 39.55
CA GLN A 417 4.97 -6.51 38.85
C GLN A 417 5.26 -6.57 37.35
N TRP A 418 4.22 -6.84 36.56
CA TRP A 418 4.32 -7.05 35.11
C TRP A 418 4.95 -5.85 34.40
N SER A 419 4.54 -4.63 34.79
CA SER A 419 5.02 -3.40 34.15
C SER A 419 6.46 -3.00 34.45
N LEU A 420 7.13 -3.64 35.41
CA LEU A 420 8.55 -3.41 35.72
C LEU A 420 9.49 -4.30 34.90
N ASP A 421 8.94 -5.22 34.11
CA ASP A 421 9.68 -6.22 33.33
C ASP A 421 9.40 -6.12 31.82
N TYR A 422 9.01 -4.93 31.34
CA TYR A 422 9.01 -4.69 29.88
C TYR A 422 10.43 -4.56 29.36
N ASP A 423 10.72 -5.28 28.28
CA ASP A 423 11.92 -5.12 27.45
C ASP A 423 11.50 -5.04 25.97
N GLY A 424 12.33 -4.41 25.13
CA GLY A 424 12.18 -4.49 23.67
C GLY A 424 11.15 -3.56 23.02
N GLY A 425 10.64 -2.55 23.73
CA GLY A 425 9.77 -1.52 23.13
C GLY A 425 8.29 -1.90 23.01
N THR A 426 7.84 -2.91 23.75
CA THR A 426 6.46 -3.44 23.75
C THR A 426 5.58 -2.86 24.86
N GLU A 427 6.08 -1.88 25.64
CA GLU A 427 5.46 -1.36 26.86
C GLU A 427 4.11 -0.64 26.70
N ASP A 428 3.62 -0.45 25.48
CA ASP A 428 2.40 0.28 25.16
C ASP A 428 1.43 -0.54 24.29
N LEU A 429 1.68 -1.86 24.09
CA LEU A 429 0.78 -2.75 23.34
C LEU A 429 -0.56 -2.97 24.06
N ASP A 430 -0.53 -3.07 25.38
CA ASP A 430 -1.68 -3.24 26.28
C ASP A 430 -2.35 -1.91 26.68
N ARG A 431 -2.07 -0.82 25.96
CA ARG A 431 -2.75 0.46 26.16
C ARG A 431 -4.19 0.35 25.67
N ILE A 432 -5.14 0.39 26.60
CA ILE A 432 -6.56 0.27 26.30
C ILE A 432 -7.19 1.65 26.15
N ARG A 433 -8.02 1.82 25.11
CA ARG A 433 -9.05 2.86 25.06
C ARG A 433 -10.42 2.21 25.17
N CYS A 434 -11.23 2.67 26.11
CA CYS A 434 -12.65 2.36 26.17
C CYS A 434 -13.46 3.61 25.88
N ASP A 435 -14.57 3.47 25.15
CA ASP A 435 -15.38 4.60 24.74
C ASP A 435 -16.88 4.36 24.83
N THR A 436 -17.62 5.39 25.23
CA THR A 436 -19.09 5.39 25.25
C THR A 436 -19.65 6.12 24.02
N PRO A 437 -20.77 5.66 23.46
CA PRO A 437 -21.47 6.39 22.40
C PRO A 437 -21.87 7.79 22.85
N ALA A 438 -21.87 8.76 21.92
CA ALA A 438 -22.45 10.07 22.17
C ALA A 438 -23.95 9.96 22.52
N ALA A 439 -24.49 10.95 23.23
CA ALA A 439 -25.89 10.93 23.67
C ALA A 439 -26.88 10.91 22.48
N ASP A 440 -26.46 11.43 21.34
CA ASP A 440 -27.19 11.49 20.07
C ASP A 440 -26.77 10.37 19.08
N ALA A 441 -25.97 9.40 19.51
CA ALA A 441 -25.55 8.29 18.67
C ALA A 441 -26.74 7.43 18.21
N PRO A 442 -26.67 6.80 17.02
CA PRO A 442 -27.73 5.93 16.52
C PRO A 442 -28.08 4.81 17.51
N ALA A 443 -29.36 4.44 17.56
CA ALA A 443 -29.85 3.35 18.41
C ALA A 443 -29.08 2.05 18.17
N GLY A 444 -28.65 1.40 19.27
CA GLY A 444 -27.80 0.19 19.21
C GLY A 444 -26.30 0.45 19.17
N SER A 445 -25.86 1.71 19.25
CA SER A 445 -24.45 2.02 19.56
C SER A 445 -24.14 1.59 20.99
N VAL A 446 -23.06 0.82 21.19
CA VAL A 446 -22.69 0.27 22.49
C VAL A 446 -21.28 0.69 22.93
N PRO A 447 -21.05 0.85 24.24
CA PRO A 447 -19.71 1.01 24.78
C PRO A 447 -18.79 -0.16 24.40
N GLY A 448 -17.48 0.05 24.44
CA GLY A 448 -16.51 -1.02 24.25
C GLY A 448 -15.07 -0.52 24.25
N CYS A 449 -14.13 -1.46 24.18
CA CYS A 449 -12.70 -1.19 24.32
C CYS A 449 -11.89 -1.69 23.13
N VAL A 450 -10.70 -1.10 22.93
CA VAL A 450 -9.69 -1.51 21.95
C VAL A 450 -8.28 -1.32 22.50
N PHE A 451 -7.34 -2.12 22.03
CA PHE A 451 -5.92 -1.82 22.16
C PHE A 451 -5.56 -0.69 21.21
N VAL A 452 -5.56 0.54 21.72
CA VAL A 452 -5.58 1.76 20.88
C VAL A 452 -4.31 1.91 20.04
N ASN A 453 -3.20 1.37 20.53
CA ASN A 453 -1.90 1.38 19.85
C ASN A 453 -1.71 0.21 18.89
N VAL A 454 -2.71 -0.65 18.70
CA VAL A 454 -2.68 -1.74 17.71
C VAL A 454 -3.57 -1.32 16.54
N ALA A 455 -2.94 -0.93 15.44
CA ALA A 455 -3.65 -0.47 14.25
C ALA A 455 -4.28 -1.64 13.49
N PRO A 456 -5.61 -1.65 13.26
CA PRO A 456 -6.27 -2.69 12.48
C PRO A 456 -6.00 -2.54 10.97
N THR A 457 -6.20 -3.60 10.21
CA THR A 457 -5.99 -3.60 8.74
C THR A 457 -7.32 -3.57 7.98
N TYR A 458 -7.52 -2.56 7.14
CA TYR A 458 -8.57 -2.55 6.13
C TYR A 458 -8.11 -3.32 4.90
N THR A 459 -8.96 -4.19 4.35
CA THR A 459 -8.62 -5.05 3.22
C THR A 459 -9.54 -4.77 2.04
N PHE A 460 -8.96 -4.45 0.89
CA PHE A 460 -9.77 -4.29 -0.33
C PHE A 460 -10.30 -5.61 -0.87
N ASN A 461 -11.51 -5.56 -1.43
CA ASN A 461 -12.01 -6.60 -2.33
C ASN A 461 -11.43 -6.40 -3.74
N ALA A 462 -10.11 -6.59 -3.89
CA ALA A 462 -9.39 -6.37 -5.14
C ALA A 462 -9.88 -7.26 -6.29
N LYS A 463 -10.50 -8.40 -5.99
CA LYS A 463 -11.12 -9.28 -6.99
C LYS A 463 -12.36 -8.64 -7.62
N ALA A 464 -13.21 -8.00 -6.82
CA ALA A 464 -14.41 -7.32 -7.32
C ALA A 464 -14.10 -5.93 -7.91
N PHE A 465 -13.22 -5.17 -7.26
CA PHE A 465 -12.97 -3.74 -7.57
C PHE A 465 -11.48 -3.44 -7.83
N PRO A 466 -10.88 -4.06 -8.86
CA PRO A 466 -9.46 -3.97 -9.12
C PRO A 466 -8.98 -2.55 -9.46
N GLN A 467 -9.81 -1.66 -10.02
CA GLN A 467 -9.39 -0.30 -10.41
C GLN A 467 -8.92 0.53 -9.21
N ALA A 468 -9.71 0.58 -8.13
CA ALA A 468 -9.36 1.29 -6.90
C ALA A 468 -8.18 0.62 -6.17
N ALA A 469 -8.19 -0.73 -6.10
CA ALA A 469 -7.12 -1.49 -5.48
C ALA A 469 -5.76 -1.29 -6.17
N ALA A 470 -5.73 -1.29 -7.50
CA ALA A 470 -4.51 -1.05 -8.28
C ALA A 470 -3.99 0.39 -8.09
N HIS A 471 -4.89 1.38 -7.99
CA HIS A 471 -4.52 2.76 -7.74
C HIS A 471 -3.84 2.91 -6.36
N ALA A 472 -4.47 2.41 -5.29
CA ALA A 472 -3.86 2.45 -3.97
C ALA A 472 -2.55 1.66 -3.91
N TRP A 473 -2.48 0.49 -4.57
CA TRP A 473 -1.27 -0.32 -4.67
C TRP A 473 -0.10 0.47 -5.27
N LEU A 474 -0.32 1.17 -6.38
CA LEU A 474 0.73 1.96 -7.03
C LEU A 474 1.28 3.01 -6.07
N ILE A 475 0.39 3.77 -5.44
CA ILE A 475 0.80 4.86 -4.57
C ILE A 475 1.48 4.33 -3.31
N GLN A 476 0.95 3.26 -2.72
CA GLN A 476 1.55 2.59 -1.56
C GLN A 476 2.95 2.03 -1.87
N LYS A 477 3.18 1.47 -3.07
CA LYS A 477 4.45 0.84 -3.43
C LYS A 477 5.48 1.78 -4.04
N ALA A 478 5.04 2.74 -4.85
CA ALA A 478 5.94 3.55 -5.68
C ALA A 478 6.29 4.91 -5.06
N THR A 479 5.47 5.44 -4.13
CA THR A 479 5.75 6.75 -3.52
C THR A 479 6.53 6.62 -2.20
N PRO A 480 7.33 7.63 -1.79
CA PRO A 480 8.19 7.54 -0.61
C PRO A 480 7.42 7.54 0.71
N LYS A 481 6.13 7.88 0.67
CA LYS A 481 5.28 7.96 1.86
C LYS A 481 4.61 6.64 2.22
N HIS A 482 4.59 5.68 1.29
CA HIS A 482 4.01 4.34 1.46
C HIS A 482 2.69 4.30 2.24
N PRO A 483 1.70 5.18 1.95
CA PRO A 483 0.54 5.33 2.82
C PRO A 483 -0.23 4.02 3.02
N GLY A 484 -0.46 3.66 4.29
CA GLY A 484 -1.16 2.44 4.70
C GLY A 484 -0.31 1.16 4.69
N SER A 485 0.98 1.22 4.34
CA SER A 485 1.85 0.05 4.27
C SER A 485 2.32 -0.39 5.66
N MET A 486 1.95 -1.61 6.06
CA MET A 486 2.49 -2.23 7.28
C MET A 486 3.98 -2.57 7.13
N THR A 487 4.41 -3.04 5.95
CA THR A 487 5.81 -3.38 5.66
C THR A 487 6.75 -2.18 5.82
N ASP A 488 6.31 -1.01 5.34
CA ASP A 488 7.10 0.23 5.45
C ASP A 488 6.81 0.99 6.77
N GLN A 489 5.93 0.43 7.61
CA GLN A 489 5.45 1.02 8.86
C GLN A 489 4.97 2.47 8.66
N LYS A 490 4.11 2.70 7.66
CA LYS A 490 3.51 4.00 7.36
C LYS A 490 1.98 3.89 7.41
N PRO A 491 1.36 3.98 8.60
CA PRO A 491 -0.08 3.81 8.74
C PRO A 491 -0.84 4.96 8.07
N LEU A 492 -2.12 4.72 7.82
CA LEU A 492 -3.10 5.78 7.62
C LEU A 492 -3.65 6.19 8.97
N TYR A 493 -3.89 7.48 9.17
CA TYR A 493 -4.59 8.01 10.34
C TYR A 493 -5.96 8.49 9.95
N TYR A 494 -6.99 7.91 10.55
CA TYR A 494 -8.37 8.26 10.23
C TYR A 494 -8.69 9.71 10.59
N MET A 495 -9.48 10.36 9.74
CA MET A 495 -10.02 11.70 9.97
C MET A 495 -11.54 11.62 9.80
N GLY A 496 -12.25 11.83 10.91
CA GLY A 496 -13.69 11.61 11.01
C GLY A 496 -14.57 12.83 10.77
N ASP A 497 -13.99 14.01 10.54
CA ASP A 497 -14.71 15.26 10.30
C ASP A 497 -15.21 15.35 8.84
N GLU A 498 -16.52 15.31 8.64
CA GLU A 498 -17.14 15.32 7.31
C GLU A 498 -16.87 16.61 6.52
N ALA A 499 -16.87 17.77 7.20
CA ALA A 499 -16.62 19.04 6.55
C ALA A 499 -15.16 19.14 6.08
N GLN A 500 -14.23 18.61 6.87
CA GLN A 500 -12.82 18.51 6.56
C GLN A 500 -12.56 17.48 5.46
N ASN A 501 -13.25 16.34 5.48
CA ASN A 501 -13.25 15.35 4.40
C ASN A 501 -13.64 16.02 3.08
N THR A 502 -14.77 16.72 3.07
CA THR A 502 -15.29 17.42 1.88
C THR A 502 -14.29 18.43 1.32
N ARG A 503 -13.64 19.22 2.19
CA ARG A 503 -12.59 20.17 1.77
C ARG A 503 -11.36 19.47 1.19
N SER A 504 -10.87 18.42 1.87
CA SER A 504 -9.71 17.62 1.44
C SER A 504 -9.97 16.99 0.07
N ARG A 505 -11.12 16.34 -0.07
CA ARG A 505 -11.63 15.72 -1.29
C ARG A 505 -11.75 16.70 -2.45
N GLY A 506 -12.34 17.88 -2.20
CA GLY A 506 -12.53 18.91 -3.21
C GLY A 506 -11.23 19.49 -3.79
N ARG A 507 -10.11 19.41 -3.05
CA ARG A 507 -8.79 19.86 -3.51
C ARG A 507 -8.09 18.84 -4.43
N ILE A 508 -8.27 17.54 -4.16
CA ILE A 508 -7.62 16.48 -4.95
C ILE A 508 -8.48 16.07 -6.13
N CYS A 509 -9.78 15.92 -5.89
CA CYS A 509 -10.77 15.45 -6.83
C CYS A 509 -11.96 16.42 -6.95
N PRO A 510 -11.75 17.58 -7.57
CA PRO A 510 -12.81 18.54 -7.80
C PRO A 510 -13.88 17.98 -8.75
N THR A 511 -15.11 18.45 -8.60
CA THR A 511 -16.25 18.06 -9.43
C THR A 511 -15.94 18.19 -10.93
N GLY A 512 -16.29 17.17 -11.71
CA GLY A 512 -16.08 17.14 -13.17
C GLY A 512 -14.66 16.74 -13.61
N TRP A 513 -13.69 16.63 -12.69
CA TRP A 513 -12.32 16.25 -13.07
C TRP A 513 -12.26 14.88 -13.75
N ALA A 514 -12.93 13.86 -13.22
CA ALA A 514 -12.89 12.52 -13.79
C ALA A 514 -13.56 12.44 -15.18
N ALA A 515 -14.65 13.17 -15.40
CA ALA A 515 -15.30 13.23 -16.71
C ALA A 515 -14.37 13.84 -17.79
N ASN A 516 -13.56 14.83 -17.40
CA ASN A 516 -12.62 15.49 -18.31
C ASN A 516 -11.31 14.71 -18.55
N ASN A 517 -10.98 13.78 -17.64
CA ASN A 517 -9.68 13.12 -17.62
C ASN A 517 -9.76 11.58 -17.70
N GLY A 518 -10.95 10.99 -17.76
CA GLY A 518 -11.16 9.56 -17.83
C GLY A 518 -11.52 9.05 -19.23
N ASP A 519 -11.71 7.73 -19.34
CA ASP A 519 -12.11 7.05 -20.58
C ASP A 519 -13.31 6.14 -20.28
N ALA A 520 -14.44 6.38 -20.96
CA ALA A 520 -15.70 5.67 -20.72
C ALA A 520 -15.61 4.15 -20.99
N SER A 521 -14.56 3.67 -21.69
CA SER A 521 -14.34 2.23 -21.87
C SER A 521 -13.98 1.48 -20.59
N ALA A 522 -13.65 2.18 -19.51
CA ALA A 522 -13.40 1.60 -18.19
C ALA A 522 -14.65 1.38 -17.33
N LEU A 523 -15.81 1.87 -17.78
CA LEU A 523 -17.08 1.73 -17.07
C LEU A 523 -17.60 0.30 -17.15
N VAL A 524 -18.29 -0.13 -16.10
CA VAL A 524 -18.83 -1.49 -15.99
C VAL A 524 -20.03 -1.68 -16.92
N ASP A 525 -20.93 -0.71 -16.96
CA ASP A 525 -22.13 -0.69 -17.78
C ASP A 525 -22.58 0.76 -18.07
N ALA A 526 -23.77 0.91 -18.67
CA ALA A 526 -24.31 2.22 -19.05
C ALA A 526 -24.84 3.07 -17.88
N GLY A 527 -25.05 2.49 -16.69
CA GLY A 527 -25.45 3.20 -15.47
C GLY A 527 -24.26 3.68 -14.64
N ASP A 528 -23.05 3.19 -14.91
CA ASP A 528 -21.81 3.61 -14.28
C ASP A 528 -21.33 4.97 -14.83
N THR A 529 -20.55 5.71 -14.03
CA THR A 529 -20.01 7.02 -14.40
C THR A 529 -18.57 7.16 -13.94
N LEU A 530 -17.78 7.96 -14.64
CA LEU A 530 -16.38 8.19 -14.25
C LEU A 530 -16.32 8.95 -12.92
N ASN A 531 -15.57 8.41 -11.97
CA ASN A 531 -15.34 9.01 -10.66
C ASN A 531 -13.84 9.24 -10.41
N CYS A 532 -13.52 10.28 -9.66
CA CYS A 532 -12.13 10.60 -9.33
C CYS A 532 -11.74 9.85 -8.08
N ASP A 533 -11.01 8.76 -8.16
CA ASP A 533 -10.44 8.11 -6.99
C ASP A 533 -9.20 8.86 -6.47
N GLU A 534 -8.96 8.82 -5.16
CA GLU A 534 -7.80 9.47 -4.54
C GLU A 534 -7.17 8.60 -3.47
N PHE A 535 -5.83 8.60 -3.42
CA PHE A 535 -5.09 7.90 -2.40
C PHE A 535 -3.84 8.68 -1.98
N ALA A 536 -3.51 8.86 -0.69
CA ALA A 536 -4.27 8.43 0.48
C ALA A 536 -5.69 9.04 0.56
N PHE A 537 -6.62 8.31 1.16
CA PHE A 537 -8.05 8.65 1.20
C PHE A 537 -8.33 10.03 1.81
N ALA A 538 -9.36 10.75 1.33
CA ALA A 538 -9.84 12.01 1.92
C ALA A 538 -10.11 11.92 3.43
N SER A 539 -10.62 10.78 3.89
CA SER A 539 -10.92 10.46 5.29
C SER A 539 -9.67 10.11 6.11
N SER A 540 -8.51 10.65 5.72
CA SER A 540 -7.27 10.46 6.45
C SER A 540 -6.46 11.75 6.56
N TYR A 541 -5.72 11.89 7.65
CA TYR A 541 -4.72 12.95 7.81
C TYR A 541 -3.54 12.80 6.83
N ASN A 542 -3.40 11.62 6.23
CA ASN A 542 -2.42 11.32 5.19
C ASN A 542 -2.84 11.85 3.81
N SER A 543 -4.10 12.27 3.62
CA SER A 543 -4.60 12.77 2.34
C SER A 543 -3.70 13.89 1.80
N GLY A 544 -3.42 13.83 0.49
CA GLY A 544 -2.79 14.93 -0.22
C GLY A 544 -3.58 16.24 -0.10
N GLY A 545 -4.90 16.16 0.04
CA GLY A 545 -5.78 17.32 0.15
C GLY A 545 -5.74 18.00 1.51
N MET A 546 -5.21 17.34 2.53
CA MET A 546 -5.19 17.84 3.90
C MET A 546 -4.06 18.84 4.09
N SER A 547 -4.37 20.10 4.43
CA SER A 547 -3.34 21.11 4.67
C SER A 547 -2.66 20.90 6.03
N SER A 548 -1.41 21.37 6.19
CA SER A 548 -0.73 21.30 7.49
C SER A 548 -1.45 22.07 8.60
N ALA A 549 -2.12 23.19 8.28
CA ALA A 549 -2.92 23.96 9.23
C ALA A 549 -4.15 23.18 9.74
N GLU A 550 -4.63 22.23 8.93
CA GLU A 550 -5.72 21.31 9.25
C GLU A 550 -5.22 20.02 9.94
N GLY A 551 -3.91 19.89 10.19
CA GLY A 551 -3.27 18.71 10.79
C GLY A 551 -2.79 17.66 9.78
N GLY A 552 -2.80 17.98 8.49
CA GLY A 552 -2.33 17.10 7.42
C GLY A 552 -0.83 16.82 7.49
N ILE A 553 -0.47 15.55 7.34
CA ILE A 553 0.93 15.10 7.45
C ILE A 553 1.63 14.95 6.09
N ASN A 554 0.86 14.96 4.99
CA ASN A 554 1.36 14.81 3.63
C ASN A 554 0.64 15.74 2.62
N PRO A 555 0.59 17.08 2.85
CA PRO A 555 -0.09 17.99 1.93
C PRO A 555 0.56 17.96 0.53
N ALA A 556 -0.26 17.82 -0.51
CA ALA A 556 0.16 17.80 -1.91
C ALA A 556 0.16 19.23 -2.47
N ILE A 557 1.27 19.95 -2.27
CA ILE A 557 1.38 21.37 -2.64
C ILE A 557 2.13 21.51 -3.98
N PRO A 558 1.49 22.03 -5.04
CA PRO A 558 2.18 22.29 -6.30
C PRO A 558 3.32 23.30 -6.14
N PRO A 559 4.39 23.22 -6.97
CA PRO A 559 5.48 24.20 -6.94
C PRO A 559 4.97 25.65 -7.04
N GLY A 560 5.43 26.50 -6.13
CA GLY A 560 5.03 27.92 -6.07
C GLY A 560 3.61 28.18 -5.55
N LYS A 561 2.93 27.18 -4.99
CA LYS A 561 1.62 27.32 -4.33
C LYS A 561 1.74 27.11 -2.83
N THR A 562 0.69 27.48 -2.10
CA THR A 562 0.57 27.31 -0.64
C THR A 562 -0.63 26.46 -0.24
N THR A 563 -1.51 26.13 -1.19
CA THR A 563 -2.73 25.33 -0.97
C THR A 563 -2.57 23.98 -1.64
N PRO A 564 -2.99 22.87 -0.98
CA PRO A 564 -2.97 21.56 -1.60
C PRO A 564 -3.84 21.48 -2.85
N SER A 565 -3.41 20.69 -3.84
CA SER A 565 -4.15 20.42 -5.07
C SER A 565 -3.77 19.05 -5.62
N GLY A 566 -4.73 18.38 -6.26
CA GLY A 566 -4.49 17.13 -6.98
C GLY A 566 -3.48 17.25 -8.13
N ASP A 567 -3.14 18.46 -8.58
CA ASP A 567 -2.11 18.69 -9.60
C ASP A 567 -0.70 18.33 -9.14
N ALA A 568 -0.50 18.19 -7.82
CA ALA A 568 0.74 17.69 -7.23
C ALA A 568 0.72 16.16 -6.97
N CYS A 569 -0.39 15.47 -7.29
CA CYS A 569 -0.50 14.02 -7.19
C CYS A 569 -0.17 13.34 -8.52
N ILE A 570 0.24 12.06 -8.46
CA ILE A 570 0.30 11.20 -9.64
C ILE A 570 -1.12 11.12 -10.22
N SER A 571 -1.30 11.60 -11.45
CA SER A 571 -2.60 11.63 -12.10
C SER A 571 -2.73 10.48 -13.08
N MET A 572 -3.82 9.71 -12.97
CA MET A 572 -4.08 8.50 -13.75
C MET A 572 -5.49 8.44 -14.32
N TYR A 573 -5.74 7.46 -15.18
CA TYR A 573 -7.07 7.08 -15.65
C TYR A 573 -7.12 5.60 -16.03
N ALA A 574 -8.28 4.98 -15.80
CA ALA A 574 -8.56 3.64 -16.28
C ALA A 574 -9.03 3.68 -17.73
N LYS A 575 -8.63 2.68 -18.53
CA LYS A 575 -9.03 2.55 -19.94
C LYS A 575 -8.96 1.09 -20.40
N LYS A 576 -9.87 0.69 -21.28
CA LYS A 576 -9.76 -0.58 -21.98
C LYS A 576 -8.66 -0.55 -23.04
N HIS A 577 -7.74 -1.49 -22.98
CA HIS A 577 -6.68 -1.69 -23.96
C HIS A 577 -6.62 -3.18 -24.33
N GLY A 578 -7.05 -3.50 -25.55
CA GLY A 578 -7.34 -4.87 -25.94
C GLY A 578 -8.55 -5.43 -25.19
N SER A 579 -8.43 -6.62 -24.61
CA SER A 579 -9.48 -7.25 -23.78
C SER A 579 -9.43 -6.83 -22.31
N MET A 580 -8.36 -6.15 -21.88
CA MET A 580 -8.09 -5.86 -20.47
C MET A 580 -8.31 -4.39 -20.14
N ILE A 581 -8.54 -4.10 -18.87
CA ILE A 581 -8.49 -2.73 -18.34
C ILE A 581 -7.07 -2.45 -17.87
N HIS A 582 -6.61 -1.24 -18.17
CA HIS A 582 -5.33 -0.72 -17.74
C HIS A 582 -5.53 0.55 -16.91
N LEU A 583 -4.65 0.79 -15.94
CA LEU A 583 -4.52 2.07 -15.25
C LEU A 583 -3.29 2.76 -15.83
N PHE A 584 -3.52 3.85 -16.54
CA PHE A 584 -2.47 4.63 -17.18
C PHE A 584 -2.23 5.94 -16.45
N SER A 585 -1.00 6.46 -16.50
CA SER A 585 -0.76 7.87 -16.18
C SER A 585 -1.45 8.78 -17.20
N GLN A 586 -1.89 9.97 -16.78
CA GLN A 586 -2.49 10.97 -17.68
C GLN A 586 -1.58 11.31 -18.87
N ASN A 587 -2.19 11.60 -20.03
CA ASN A 587 -1.44 11.92 -21.25
C ASN A 587 -0.55 13.16 -21.05
N GLY A 588 0.75 13.01 -21.32
CA GLY A 588 1.74 14.06 -21.14
C GLY A 588 2.22 14.24 -19.70
N ALA A 589 1.64 13.52 -18.74
CA ALA A 589 2.14 13.49 -17.37
C ALA A 589 3.43 12.66 -17.28
N ASP A 590 4.37 13.12 -16.46
CA ASP A 590 5.64 12.43 -16.21
C ASP A 590 5.87 12.33 -14.69
N PRO A 591 5.16 11.42 -14.00
CA PRO A 591 5.29 11.22 -12.56
C PRO A 591 6.75 11.06 -12.15
N THR A 592 7.13 11.79 -11.12
CA THR A 592 8.48 11.70 -10.55
C THR A 592 8.61 10.54 -9.56
N PHE A 593 7.47 10.04 -9.08
CA PHE A 593 7.29 9.14 -7.94
C PHE A 593 7.86 9.70 -6.63
N ASN A 594 8.00 11.03 -6.53
CA ASN A 594 8.21 11.76 -5.27
C ASN A 594 6.91 12.38 -4.74
N GLU A 595 5.82 12.26 -5.49
CA GLU A 595 4.50 12.72 -5.09
C GLU A 595 4.05 11.99 -3.81
N VAL A 596 3.18 12.63 -3.04
CA VAL A 596 2.68 12.10 -1.75
C VAL A 596 1.32 11.40 -1.88
N CYS A 597 0.71 11.48 -3.06
CA CYS A 597 -0.64 11.02 -3.35
C CYS A 597 -0.80 10.67 -4.84
N GLY A 598 -1.87 9.96 -5.14
CA GLY A 598 -2.41 9.73 -6.48
C GLY A 598 -3.86 10.17 -6.59
N ARG A 599 -4.26 10.53 -7.80
CA ARG A 599 -5.67 10.66 -8.21
C ARG A 599 -5.90 9.93 -9.53
N ALA A 600 -7.02 9.26 -9.69
CA ALA A 600 -7.31 8.46 -10.86
C ALA A 600 -8.75 8.64 -11.34
N ALA A 601 -8.97 8.82 -12.64
CA ALA A 601 -10.31 8.76 -13.22
C ALA A 601 -10.67 7.29 -13.51
N ILE A 602 -11.55 6.71 -12.70
CA ILE A 602 -11.91 5.27 -12.76
C ILE A 602 -13.43 5.07 -12.79
N SER A 603 -13.88 3.83 -12.94
CA SER A 603 -15.29 3.46 -12.77
C SER A 603 -15.83 3.90 -11.41
N GLY A 604 -17.00 4.53 -11.41
CA GLY A 604 -17.70 4.97 -10.21
C GLY A 604 -18.16 3.80 -9.35
N MET A 605 -18.55 2.68 -9.98
CA MET A 605 -18.81 1.43 -9.28
C MET A 605 -17.55 0.91 -8.58
N HIS A 606 -16.40 0.85 -9.27
CA HIS A 606 -15.16 0.37 -8.65
C HIS A 606 -14.67 1.28 -7.52
N ASN A 607 -14.81 2.61 -7.68
CA ASN A 607 -14.41 3.53 -6.62
C ASN A 607 -15.33 3.39 -5.39
N GLN A 608 -16.64 3.60 -5.56
CA GLN A 608 -17.57 3.69 -4.44
C GLN A 608 -17.72 2.37 -3.68
N GLU A 609 -17.82 1.24 -4.37
CA GLU A 609 -18.03 -0.05 -3.70
C GLU A 609 -16.78 -0.58 -3.01
N SER A 610 -15.58 -0.13 -3.44
CA SER A 610 -14.33 -0.44 -2.75
C SER A 610 -14.21 0.22 -1.37
N MET A 611 -14.94 1.30 -1.12
CA MET A 611 -14.86 2.11 0.11
C MET A 611 -16.22 2.37 0.78
N GLY A 612 -17.33 1.89 0.22
CA GLY A 612 -18.69 2.19 0.68
C GLY A 612 -19.04 1.52 2.01
N GLY A 613 -20.13 0.75 2.02
CA GLY A 613 -20.58 0.07 3.24
C GLY A 613 -19.52 -0.82 3.91
N HIS A 614 -18.58 -1.36 3.12
CA HIS A 614 -17.51 -2.20 3.64
C HIS A 614 -16.51 -1.43 4.53
N PHE A 615 -16.07 -0.23 4.12
CA PHE A 615 -15.19 0.58 4.96
C PHE A 615 -15.93 1.11 6.20
N ALA A 616 -17.18 1.54 6.05
CA ALA A 616 -17.99 1.97 7.20
C ALA A 616 -18.16 0.83 8.25
N ASN A 617 -18.35 -0.41 7.78
CA ASN A 617 -18.39 -1.58 8.66
C ASN A 617 -17.04 -1.87 9.31
N PHE A 618 -15.92 -1.76 8.59
CA PHE A 618 -14.57 -1.85 9.17
C PHE A 618 -14.38 -0.86 10.32
N MET A 619 -14.70 0.42 10.07
CA MET A 619 -14.57 1.49 11.04
C MET A 619 -15.38 1.21 12.31
N LYS A 620 -16.61 0.73 12.15
CA LYS A 620 -17.49 0.34 13.27
C LYS A 620 -16.96 -0.88 14.02
N GLN A 621 -16.63 -1.95 13.31
CA GLN A 621 -16.21 -3.22 13.91
C GLN A 621 -14.86 -3.12 14.61
N MET A 622 -13.94 -2.30 14.09
CA MET A 622 -12.62 -2.07 14.69
C MET A 622 -12.60 -0.87 15.66
N ARG A 623 -13.77 -0.26 15.88
CA ARG A 623 -14.00 0.95 16.71
C ARG A 623 -12.96 2.04 16.44
N ILE A 624 -12.72 2.37 15.18
CA ILE A 624 -11.70 3.37 14.80
C ILE A 624 -12.28 4.78 14.99
N LYS A 625 -11.55 5.63 15.72
CA LYS A 625 -11.89 7.03 15.97
C LYS A 625 -10.92 7.98 15.27
N ASP A 626 -11.25 9.27 15.30
CA ASP A 626 -10.37 10.32 14.80
C ASP A 626 -8.94 10.15 15.33
N LYS A 627 -7.97 10.27 14.42
CA LYS A 627 -6.52 10.07 14.64
C LYS A 627 -6.08 8.64 14.95
N ASP A 628 -6.97 7.67 15.04
CA ASP A 628 -6.56 6.26 15.13
C ASP A 628 -5.83 5.84 13.86
N ALA A 629 -4.78 5.06 14.05
CA ALA A 629 -4.04 4.46 12.96
C ALA A 629 -4.74 3.20 12.42
N TYR A 630 -4.62 2.96 11.13
CA TYR A 630 -5.01 1.72 10.46
C TYR A 630 -4.10 1.44 9.26
N TRP A 631 -4.03 0.17 8.86
CA TRP A 631 -3.30 -0.29 7.67
C TRP A 631 -4.25 -0.49 6.49
N LEU A 632 -3.69 -0.49 5.28
CA LEU A 632 -4.40 -0.88 4.08
C LEU A 632 -3.69 -2.06 3.43
N ASP A 633 -4.36 -3.21 3.39
CA ASP A 633 -4.04 -4.31 2.49
C ASP A 633 -4.79 -4.09 1.16
N THR A 634 -4.04 -3.80 0.12
CA THR A 634 -4.59 -3.55 -1.22
C THR A 634 -5.04 -4.83 -1.92
N ARG A 635 -4.66 -6.01 -1.42
CA ARG A 635 -4.90 -7.32 -2.06
C ARG A 635 -4.48 -7.38 -3.52
N MET A 636 -3.45 -6.60 -3.86
CA MET A 636 -2.91 -6.48 -5.21
C MET A 636 -1.41 -6.78 -5.19
N SER A 637 -0.95 -7.53 -6.17
CA SER A 637 0.48 -7.85 -6.34
C SER A 637 0.85 -7.78 -7.81
N ASP A 638 2.10 -7.44 -8.09
CA ASP A 638 2.67 -7.49 -9.43
C ASP A 638 3.13 -8.89 -9.83
N GLY A 639 3.16 -9.86 -8.91
CA GLY A 639 3.67 -11.21 -9.16
C GLY A 639 5.10 -11.23 -9.70
N GLY A 640 5.90 -10.19 -9.47
CA GLY A 640 7.23 -10.02 -10.06
C GLY A 640 7.24 -9.71 -11.57
N THR A 641 6.12 -9.25 -12.14
CA THR A 641 5.99 -8.96 -13.58
C THR A 641 6.39 -7.53 -13.98
N CYS A 642 6.71 -6.67 -13.01
CA CYS A 642 7.07 -5.28 -13.29
C CYS A 642 8.36 -5.18 -14.13
N ARG A 643 8.28 -4.46 -15.26
CA ARG A 643 9.39 -4.37 -16.23
C ARG A 643 10.61 -3.60 -15.70
N TYR A 644 10.38 -2.55 -14.92
CA TYR A 644 11.42 -1.63 -14.47
C TYR A 644 11.63 -1.67 -12.94
N GLY A 645 11.00 -2.60 -12.22
CA GLY A 645 10.90 -2.56 -10.76
C GLY A 645 9.88 -1.51 -10.27
N VAL A 646 9.60 -1.49 -8.97
CA VAL A 646 8.69 -0.53 -8.33
C VAL A 646 9.48 0.33 -7.34
N GLY A 647 9.37 1.66 -7.46
CA GLY A 647 10.08 2.62 -6.61
C GLY A 647 11.23 3.35 -7.31
N GLY A 648 11.87 4.29 -6.59
CA GLY A 648 13.09 4.96 -7.07
C GLY A 648 12.91 5.91 -8.26
N GLY A 649 11.70 6.41 -8.53
CA GLY A 649 11.45 7.32 -9.64
C GLY A 649 11.40 6.67 -11.03
N GLN A 650 11.33 5.33 -11.08
CA GLN A 650 11.25 4.56 -12.32
C GLN A 650 9.80 4.39 -12.78
N LEU A 651 9.62 4.14 -14.08
CA LEU A 651 8.30 3.89 -14.67
C LEU A 651 7.72 2.60 -14.10
N VAL A 652 6.41 2.55 -13.90
CA VAL A 652 5.74 1.38 -13.35
C VAL A 652 4.87 0.75 -14.42
N ILE A 653 5.40 -0.29 -15.05
CA ILE A 653 4.71 -1.09 -16.09
C ILE A 653 4.64 -2.53 -15.61
N CYS A 654 3.45 -2.97 -15.22
CA CYS A 654 3.26 -4.24 -14.51
C CYS A 654 1.95 -4.92 -14.91
N GLN A 655 1.89 -6.24 -14.74
CA GLN A 655 0.65 -6.99 -14.77
C GLN A 655 0.26 -7.36 -13.34
N LEU A 656 -0.89 -6.84 -12.89
CA LEU A 656 -1.33 -7.04 -11.53
C LEU A 656 -2.24 -8.26 -11.39
N VAL A 657 -2.19 -8.87 -10.21
CA VAL A 657 -3.05 -9.97 -9.78
C VAL A 657 -3.72 -9.61 -8.46
N ALA A 658 -5.01 -9.96 -8.35
CA ALA A 658 -5.77 -9.83 -7.11
C ALA A 658 -5.62 -11.09 -6.26
N GLN A 659 -5.38 -10.92 -4.96
CA GLN A 659 -5.11 -12.01 -4.00
C GLN A 659 -6.37 -12.51 -3.29
#